data_AF-A0AAV0HM43-F1
#
_entry.id   AF-A0AAV0HM43-F1
#
_cell.length_a   1.000
_cell.length_b   1.000
_cell.length_c   1.000
_cell.angle_alpha   90.00
_cell.angle_beta   90.00
_cell.angle_gamma   90.00
#
_symmetry.space_group_name_H-M   'P 1'
#
loop_
_entity.id
_entity.type
_entity.pdbx_description
1 polymer ?
#
loop_
_entity_poly.entity_id
_entity_poly.type
_entity_poly.pdbx_seq_one_letter_code
_entity_poly.pdbx_strand_id
1 'polypeptide(L)'
;MSGNEFRFFLSYDINLPVTFRIERLEGSLPPVEFPDSGIDPAAEERRAELYVECVLCMDGAPFGLPMRTRLETNGSAYCWNELITLSTKYRDLGRYSQLALTVWDVSHGKDEGLIGGATIPLFNSKLQLKTGKQKLRLWLGKVADGSFPTTTPGKVPRHERGELERLEKLLNKYERGQIQRVDWLDRLTFKAMEKIKGRKSSKTGSSHLYLVVDFCSFEHRVVFQESGANFVLPSPISSTNELVIVWDPEVGKINPSEHKQLKLARSLTRGIIDRDLKPSNSERKLASSLEAKQALELMGKWETIDVSDALELLSPLFESEEVRAYAVSVLERADDEELQCYLLQLVQALRFERTDKSRLSQFLVQRSLNNIELASFLRWYVAVEFYDHGYTKRFYCTHELLEENMMKVVQMVSLMDRLLKLENLDLHLTPYKVLATGQDEGMLEFIPSRSLAQVLHLEYLKDILSEHRSITSYLQKFHPDDRGPFGITATCLETFIKSCAGYSVITYILGIGDRHLDNLLLRDDGRVFHVDFGFILGRDPKPFPPPMKLCKEMVEAMGGAESQYYTRFKSYCCEAYNILRKSSNLILNLFHLMAGSNIPDIASDPEKGILKLQEKFRLDLDDEAAIHFFQDLINESVSALFPQMVETIHRWAQYWR
;
A
#
# COMPACT_ATOMS: atom_id res chain seq x y z
N MET A 1 -4.50 -24.51 38.01
CA MET A 1 -5.80 -24.38 37.32
C MET A 1 -5.49 -24.24 35.84
N SER A 2 -5.70 -25.31 35.06
CA SER A 2 -5.54 -25.30 33.61
C SER A 2 -6.57 -24.33 33.01
N GLY A 3 -6.13 -23.23 32.43
CA GLY A 3 -7.00 -22.35 31.66
C GLY A 3 -7.57 -23.15 30.49
N ASN A 4 -8.87 -23.44 30.52
CA ASN A 4 -9.55 -23.99 29.36
C ASN A 4 -9.51 -22.91 28.26
N GLU A 5 -8.58 -23.02 27.31
CA GLU A 5 -8.61 -22.27 26.07
C GLU A 5 -9.97 -22.50 25.39
N PHE A 6 -10.81 -21.47 25.36
CA PHE A 6 -12.07 -21.50 24.64
C PHE A 6 -11.80 -21.31 23.15
N ARG A 7 -11.67 -22.41 22.41
CA ARG A 7 -11.55 -22.40 20.96
C ARG A 7 -12.94 -22.33 20.31
N PHE A 8 -13.15 -21.36 19.42
CA PHE A 8 -14.36 -21.21 18.60
C PHE A 8 -13.97 -20.80 17.17
N PHE A 9 -14.83 -21.09 16.20
CA PHE A 9 -14.68 -20.64 14.82
C PHE A 9 -15.59 -19.45 14.56
N LEU A 10 -15.17 -18.50 13.74
CA LEU A 10 -16.05 -17.45 13.23
C LEU A 10 -16.78 -17.97 11.99
N SER A 11 -18.04 -17.56 11.80
CA SER A 11 -18.81 -17.96 10.60
C SER A 11 -18.10 -17.56 9.30
N TYR A 12 -17.39 -16.42 9.30
CA TYR A 12 -16.64 -15.90 8.16
C TYR A 12 -15.43 -16.78 7.75
N ASP A 13 -14.83 -17.47 8.71
CA ASP A 13 -13.67 -18.33 8.47
C ASP A 13 -14.06 -19.64 7.75
N ILE A 14 -15.35 -19.99 7.76
CA ILE A 14 -15.84 -21.26 7.21
C ILE A 14 -16.18 -21.11 5.73
N ASN A 15 -15.23 -21.50 4.88
CA ASN A 15 -15.37 -21.51 3.42
C ASN A 15 -16.02 -22.81 2.88
N LEU A 16 -16.95 -23.40 3.62
CA LEU A 16 -17.68 -24.62 3.24
C LEU A 16 -19.13 -24.28 2.84
N PRO A 17 -19.75 -25.03 1.90
CA PRO A 17 -21.15 -24.86 1.57
C PRO A 17 -22.05 -25.24 2.76
N VAL A 18 -23.17 -24.54 2.91
CA VAL A 18 -24.14 -24.84 3.96
C VAL A 18 -24.79 -26.18 3.67
N THR A 19 -24.60 -27.13 4.59
CA THR A 19 -25.07 -28.51 4.47
C THR A 19 -25.91 -28.90 5.67
N PHE A 20 -26.98 -29.67 5.41
CA PHE A 20 -27.86 -30.22 6.44
C PHE A 20 -28.55 -31.48 5.91
N ARG A 21 -28.94 -32.39 6.81
CA ARG A 21 -29.61 -33.64 6.45
C ARG A 21 -31.08 -33.60 6.84
N ILE A 22 -31.96 -33.93 5.90
CA ILE A 22 -33.38 -34.15 6.19
C ILE A 22 -33.54 -35.63 6.57
N GLU A 23 -33.87 -35.89 7.83
CA GLU A 23 -33.86 -37.24 8.38
C GLU A 23 -35.22 -37.91 8.17
N ARG A 24 -36.26 -37.45 8.86
CA ARG A 24 -37.60 -38.06 8.81
C ARG A 24 -38.73 -37.09 9.18
N LEU A 25 -39.95 -37.47 8.81
CA LEU A 25 -41.20 -36.88 9.28
C LEU A 25 -41.78 -37.72 10.43
N GLU A 26 -42.11 -37.07 11.55
CA GLU A 26 -42.76 -37.68 12.71
C GLU A 26 -44.18 -37.11 12.88
N GLY A 27 -45.16 -37.99 13.09
CA GLY A 27 -46.55 -37.62 13.35
C GLY A 27 -47.54 -38.32 12.41
N SER A 28 -48.83 -38.22 12.71
CA SER A 28 -49.90 -38.69 11.84
C SER A 28 -50.23 -37.61 10.82
N LEU A 29 -50.19 -37.97 9.54
CA LEU A 29 -50.72 -37.11 8.47
C LEU A 29 -52.22 -36.88 8.69
N PRO A 30 -52.74 -35.69 8.39
CA PRO A 30 -54.18 -35.46 8.40
C PRO A 30 -54.87 -36.42 7.40
N PRO A 31 -56.06 -36.94 7.71
CA PRO A 31 -56.83 -37.74 6.77
C PRO A 31 -57.17 -36.88 5.54
N VAL A 32 -57.00 -37.45 4.35
CA VAL A 32 -57.34 -36.81 3.09
C VAL A 32 -58.88 -36.72 3.00
N GLU A 33 -59.45 -35.52 3.02
CA GLU A 33 -60.88 -35.32 2.74
C GLU A 33 -61.09 -35.47 1.23
N PHE A 34 -61.89 -36.46 0.83
CA PHE A 34 -62.32 -36.65 -0.55
C PHE A 34 -63.32 -35.54 -0.93
N PRO A 35 -63.05 -34.68 -1.92
CA PRO A 35 -64.09 -33.85 -2.50
C PRO A 35 -65.05 -34.78 -3.26
N ASP A 36 -66.35 -34.65 -2.98
CA ASP A 36 -67.43 -35.45 -3.59
C ASP A 36 -67.29 -35.59 -5.11
N SER A 37 -66.75 -36.72 -5.55
CA SER A 37 -67.04 -37.30 -6.86
C SER A 37 -67.20 -38.79 -6.66
N GLY A 38 -68.45 -39.25 -6.60
CA GLY A 38 -68.78 -40.66 -6.43
C GLY A 38 -68.15 -41.49 -7.55
N ILE A 39 -67.18 -42.34 -7.20
CA ILE A 39 -66.77 -43.57 -7.86
C ILE A 39 -66.09 -44.46 -6.80
N ASP A 40 -66.64 -45.67 -6.66
CA ASP A 40 -66.18 -46.94 -6.06
C ASP A 40 -65.30 -47.03 -4.80
N PRO A 41 -65.68 -47.86 -3.79
CA PRO A 41 -64.93 -48.12 -2.56
C PRO A 41 -63.79 -49.15 -2.73
N ALA A 42 -63.15 -49.19 -3.90
CA ALA A 42 -62.07 -50.13 -4.24
C ALA A 42 -60.79 -49.43 -4.71
N ALA A 43 -60.58 -48.17 -4.31
CA ALA A 43 -59.30 -47.50 -4.50
C ALA A 43 -58.34 -47.93 -3.38
N GLU A 44 -57.30 -48.68 -3.76
CA GLU A 44 -56.10 -48.92 -2.95
C GLU A 44 -55.74 -47.65 -2.17
N GLU A 45 -55.46 -47.77 -0.87
CA GLU A 45 -54.90 -46.69 -0.05
C GLU A 45 -53.65 -46.12 -0.74
N ARG A 46 -53.82 -45.12 -1.60
CA ARG A 46 -52.70 -44.43 -2.24
C ARG A 46 -51.96 -43.70 -1.14
N ARG A 47 -50.76 -44.20 -0.85
CA ARG A 47 -49.86 -43.61 0.15
C ARG A 47 -49.38 -42.27 -0.38
N ALA A 48 -49.42 -41.24 0.47
CA ALA A 48 -48.94 -39.92 0.11
C ALA A 48 -47.46 -39.99 -0.31
N GLU A 49 -47.10 -39.31 -1.40
CA GLU A 49 -45.75 -39.31 -1.97
C GLU A 49 -45.11 -37.96 -1.65
N LEU A 50 -44.15 -37.95 -0.72
CA LEU A 50 -43.72 -36.72 -0.08
C LEU A 50 -42.31 -36.30 -0.50
N TYR A 51 -42.12 -35.00 -0.72
CA TYR A 51 -40.80 -34.38 -0.81
C TYR A 51 -40.74 -33.11 0.04
N VAL A 52 -39.53 -32.71 0.41
CA VAL A 52 -39.27 -31.49 1.18
C VAL A 52 -38.53 -30.49 0.31
N GLU A 53 -39.10 -29.31 0.17
CA GLU A 53 -38.46 -28.15 -0.46
C GLU A 53 -37.77 -27.28 0.60
N CYS A 54 -36.54 -26.90 0.32
CA CYS A 54 -35.66 -26.14 1.21
C CYS A 54 -35.25 -24.85 0.55
N VAL A 55 -35.59 -23.72 1.16
CA VAL A 55 -35.23 -22.38 0.68
C VAL A 55 -34.46 -21.66 1.77
N LEU A 56 -33.26 -21.17 1.43
CA LEU A 56 -32.53 -20.25 2.31
C LEU A 56 -33.15 -18.87 2.17
N CYS A 57 -33.43 -18.21 3.28
CA CYS A 57 -33.92 -16.84 3.31
C CYS A 57 -32.92 -15.95 4.05
N MET A 58 -32.58 -14.81 3.45
CA MET A 58 -31.74 -13.79 4.07
C MET A 58 -32.53 -12.49 4.13
N ASP A 59 -32.60 -11.89 5.32
CA ASP A 59 -33.32 -10.63 5.59
C ASP A 59 -34.76 -10.59 5.05
N GLY A 60 -35.47 -11.71 5.14
CA GLY A 60 -36.86 -11.81 4.69
C GLY A 60 -37.07 -12.28 3.25
N ALA A 61 -36.02 -12.34 2.43
CA ALA A 61 -36.09 -12.70 1.01
C ALA A 61 -35.47 -14.08 0.72
N PRO A 62 -36.03 -14.87 -0.21
CA PRO A 62 -35.41 -16.12 -0.65
C PRO A 62 -34.07 -15.83 -1.34
N PHE A 63 -33.04 -16.58 -0.97
CA PHE A 63 -31.69 -16.45 -1.46
C PHE A 63 -31.21 -17.78 -2.05
N GLY A 64 -30.86 -17.76 -3.33
CA GLY A 64 -30.47 -18.95 -4.08
C GLY A 64 -31.66 -19.74 -4.62
N LEU A 65 -31.36 -20.92 -5.18
CA LEU A 65 -32.37 -21.81 -5.75
C LEU A 65 -32.95 -22.73 -4.66
N PRO A 66 -34.28 -22.98 -4.66
CA PRO A 66 -34.89 -24.01 -3.83
C PRO A 66 -34.27 -25.38 -4.09
N MET A 67 -33.93 -26.10 -3.02
CA MET A 67 -33.43 -27.48 -3.09
C MET A 67 -34.51 -28.45 -2.65
N ARG A 68 -34.70 -29.56 -3.37
CA ARG A 68 -35.75 -30.55 -3.07
C ARG A 68 -35.10 -31.88 -2.71
N THR A 69 -35.68 -32.59 -1.74
CA THR A 69 -35.33 -34.00 -1.48
C THR A 69 -35.89 -34.90 -2.58
N ARG A 70 -35.43 -36.14 -2.60
CA ARG A 70 -36.12 -37.22 -3.33
C ARG A 70 -37.56 -37.40 -2.82
N LEU A 71 -38.39 -37.94 -3.70
CA LEU A 71 -39.76 -38.37 -3.36
C LEU A 71 -39.69 -39.65 -2.51
N GLU A 72 -40.47 -39.69 -1.44
CA GLU A 72 -40.53 -40.84 -0.52
C GLU A 72 -41.96 -41.37 -0.42
N THR A 73 -42.11 -42.69 -0.60
CA THR A 73 -43.41 -43.38 -0.72
C THR A 73 -43.60 -44.49 0.32
N ASN A 74 -42.58 -44.76 1.14
CA ASN A 74 -42.61 -45.86 2.10
C ASN A 74 -43.46 -45.52 3.34
N GLY A 75 -44.54 -46.30 3.51
CA GLY A 75 -45.49 -46.17 4.60
C GLY A 75 -44.90 -46.53 5.97
N SER A 76 -45.21 -45.68 6.95
CA SER A 76 -44.75 -45.65 8.35
C SER A 76 -43.34 -45.04 8.55
N ALA A 77 -43.35 -43.78 8.98
CA ALA A 77 -42.22 -42.86 9.16
C ALA A 77 -41.46 -42.53 7.86
N TYR A 78 -41.93 -41.53 7.10
CA TYR A 78 -41.22 -40.98 5.94
C TYR A 78 -39.78 -40.63 6.33
N CYS A 79 -38.81 -41.28 5.71
CA CYS A 79 -37.39 -41.19 6.07
C CYS A 79 -36.57 -40.94 4.81
N TRP A 80 -36.14 -39.69 4.62
CA TRP A 80 -35.30 -39.32 3.48
C TRP A 80 -33.82 -39.63 3.75
N ASN A 81 -33.35 -39.34 4.97
CA ASN A 81 -31.94 -39.40 5.36
C ASN A 81 -30.99 -38.78 4.32
N GLU A 82 -31.41 -37.69 3.70
CA GLU A 82 -30.77 -37.10 2.52
C GLU A 82 -29.98 -35.84 2.90
N LEU A 83 -28.74 -35.74 2.44
CA LEU A 83 -27.89 -34.58 2.66
C LEU A 83 -28.13 -33.52 1.59
N ILE A 84 -28.68 -32.38 1.98
CA ILE A 84 -28.89 -31.22 1.11
C ILE A 84 -27.69 -30.27 1.25
N THR A 85 -27.18 -29.82 0.10
CA THR A 85 -26.09 -28.85 -0.01
C THR A 85 -26.59 -27.60 -0.73
N LEU A 86 -26.54 -26.46 -0.05
CA LEU A 86 -26.89 -25.17 -0.65
C LEU A 86 -25.70 -24.60 -1.42
N SER A 87 -25.96 -23.76 -2.42
CA SER A 87 -24.93 -23.03 -3.15
C SER A 87 -24.25 -21.92 -2.34
N THR A 88 -24.85 -21.54 -1.22
CA THR A 88 -24.34 -20.53 -0.28
C THR A 88 -23.35 -21.14 0.71
N LYS A 89 -22.28 -20.41 1.04
CA LYS A 89 -21.29 -20.84 2.04
C LYS A 89 -21.62 -20.30 3.42
N TYR A 90 -21.10 -20.95 4.47
CA TYR A 90 -21.30 -20.49 5.85
C TYR A 90 -20.80 -19.05 6.09
N ARG A 91 -19.76 -18.62 5.37
CA ARG A 91 -19.23 -17.24 5.43
C ARG A 91 -20.14 -16.17 4.85
N ASP A 92 -21.05 -16.55 3.95
CA ASP A 92 -21.94 -15.60 3.26
C ASP A 92 -23.27 -15.42 4.04
N LEU A 93 -23.46 -16.17 5.13
CA LEU A 93 -24.67 -16.11 5.94
C LEU A 93 -24.70 -14.85 6.81
N GLY A 94 -25.80 -14.12 6.76
CA GLY A 94 -26.10 -13.01 7.66
C GLY A 94 -26.65 -13.47 9.02
N ARG A 95 -26.70 -12.53 9.97
CA ARG A 95 -27.23 -12.75 11.33
C ARG A 95 -28.64 -13.34 11.33
N TYR A 96 -29.46 -12.89 10.39
CA TYR A 96 -30.87 -13.24 10.30
C TYR A 96 -31.16 -14.30 9.22
N SER A 97 -30.15 -15.02 8.73
CA SER A 97 -30.37 -16.10 7.78
C SER A 97 -31.25 -17.21 8.39
N GLN A 98 -32.31 -17.58 7.67
CA GLN A 98 -33.28 -18.60 8.04
C GLN A 98 -33.37 -19.67 6.97
N LEU A 99 -33.68 -20.90 7.38
CA LEU A 99 -34.00 -21.99 6.49
C LEU A 99 -35.50 -22.24 6.54
N ALA A 100 -36.18 -22.03 5.42
CA ALA A 100 -37.59 -22.31 5.21
C ALA A 100 -37.73 -23.70 4.56
N LEU A 101 -38.54 -24.57 5.18
CA LEU A 101 -38.73 -25.97 4.79
C LEU A 101 -40.22 -26.24 4.59
N THR A 102 -40.62 -26.62 3.38
CA THR A 102 -42.02 -26.91 3.03
C THR A 102 -42.15 -28.36 2.59
N VAL A 103 -43.11 -29.08 3.14
CA VAL A 103 -43.41 -30.47 2.78
C VAL A 103 -44.58 -30.49 1.80
N TRP A 104 -44.38 -31.16 0.67
CA TRP A 104 -45.33 -31.28 -0.43
C TRP A 104 -45.73 -32.73 -0.65
N ASP A 105 -46.98 -32.95 -1.04
CA ASP A 105 -47.55 -34.23 -1.47
C ASP A 105 -47.85 -34.19 -2.96
N VAL A 106 -47.37 -35.18 -3.71
CA VAL A 106 -47.51 -35.24 -5.18
C VAL A 106 -48.48 -36.35 -5.63
N SER A 107 -49.11 -37.04 -4.69
CA SER A 107 -50.00 -38.18 -4.97
C SER A 107 -51.19 -37.87 -5.90
N HIS A 108 -51.57 -36.59 -6.07
CA HIS A 108 -52.71 -36.14 -6.87
C HIS A 108 -52.39 -35.69 -8.31
N GLY A 109 -51.14 -35.77 -8.76
CA GLY A 109 -50.75 -35.73 -10.19
C GLY A 109 -50.98 -34.42 -10.97
N LYS A 110 -51.77 -33.44 -10.49
CA LYS A 110 -51.95 -32.14 -11.16
C LYS A 110 -51.70 -30.91 -10.29
N ASP A 111 -51.94 -30.98 -8.98
CA ASP A 111 -51.64 -29.90 -8.03
C ASP A 111 -50.79 -30.46 -6.88
N GLU A 112 -49.67 -29.80 -6.56
CA GLU A 112 -48.83 -30.16 -5.41
C GLU A 112 -49.60 -29.85 -4.11
N GLY A 113 -49.96 -30.89 -3.36
CA GLY A 113 -50.70 -30.79 -2.11
C GLY A 113 -49.80 -30.27 -1.00
N LEU A 114 -50.10 -29.06 -0.49
CA LEU A 114 -49.33 -28.47 0.60
C LEU A 114 -49.66 -29.14 1.94
N ILE A 115 -48.70 -29.87 2.51
CA ILE A 115 -48.85 -30.43 3.86
C ILE A 115 -48.58 -29.37 4.91
N GLY A 116 -47.44 -28.67 4.81
CA GLY A 116 -47.09 -27.61 5.73
C GLY A 116 -45.62 -27.21 5.73
N GLY A 117 -45.37 -26.05 6.32
CA GLY A 117 -44.07 -25.38 6.32
C GLY A 117 -43.53 -25.13 7.72
N ALA A 118 -42.21 -25.05 7.83
CA ALA A 118 -41.49 -24.64 9.03
C ALA A 118 -40.24 -23.84 8.69
N THR A 119 -40.04 -22.75 9.40
CA THR A 119 -38.87 -21.88 9.26
C THR A 119 -38.01 -21.91 10.52
N ILE A 120 -36.69 -22.05 10.35
CA ILE A 120 -35.72 -22.05 11.45
C ILE A 120 -34.56 -21.07 11.19
N PRO A 121 -34.24 -20.15 12.13
CA PRO A 121 -33.04 -19.32 11.99
C PRO A 121 -31.79 -20.17 12.19
N LEU A 122 -30.76 -19.97 11.35
CA LEU A 122 -29.50 -20.72 11.40
C LEU A 122 -28.67 -20.34 12.63
N PHE A 123 -28.72 -19.07 13.05
CA PHE A 123 -28.10 -18.58 14.27
C PHE A 123 -29.09 -18.53 15.44
N ASN A 124 -28.61 -18.76 16.66
CA ASN A 124 -29.40 -18.59 17.88
C ASN A 124 -29.34 -17.15 18.41
N SER A 125 -30.07 -16.85 19.50
CA SER A 125 -30.06 -15.51 20.11
C SER A 125 -28.72 -15.07 20.69
N LYS A 126 -27.75 -15.99 20.82
CA LYS A 126 -26.37 -15.74 21.24
C LYS A 126 -25.41 -15.69 20.04
N LEU A 127 -25.93 -15.55 18.82
CA LEU A 127 -25.14 -15.53 17.58
C LEU A 127 -24.35 -16.81 17.32
N GLN A 128 -24.74 -17.94 17.89
CA GLN A 128 -24.08 -19.23 17.62
C GLN A 128 -24.84 -20.01 16.57
N LEU A 129 -24.11 -20.62 15.64
CA LEU A 129 -24.69 -21.49 14.62
C LEU A 129 -25.37 -22.70 15.29
N LYS A 130 -26.57 -23.04 14.83
CA LYS A 130 -27.28 -24.24 15.29
C LYS A 130 -26.65 -25.48 14.67
N THR A 131 -26.39 -26.46 15.52
CA THR A 131 -25.77 -27.74 15.14
C THR A 131 -26.55 -28.91 15.70
N GLY A 132 -26.39 -30.08 15.06
CA GLY A 132 -27.04 -31.33 15.41
C GLY A 132 -28.55 -31.34 15.14
N LYS A 133 -29.20 -32.41 15.60
CA LYS A 133 -30.61 -32.70 15.34
C LYS A 133 -31.56 -31.65 15.91
N GLN A 134 -32.45 -31.15 15.04
CA GLN A 134 -33.51 -30.20 15.34
C GLN A 134 -34.85 -30.78 14.90
N LYS A 135 -35.80 -30.82 15.83
CA LYS A 135 -37.18 -31.20 15.58
C LYS A 135 -38.00 -29.93 15.33
N LEU A 136 -38.61 -29.80 14.14
CA LEU A 136 -39.33 -28.62 13.68
C LEU A 136 -40.82 -28.93 13.56
N ARG A 137 -41.68 -28.17 14.22
CA ARG A 137 -43.14 -28.30 14.07
C ARG A 137 -43.56 -27.73 12.72
N LEU A 138 -44.28 -28.51 11.93
CA LEU A 138 -44.87 -28.06 10.67
C LEU A 138 -46.21 -27.38 10.92
N TRP A 139 -46.42 -26.28 10.22
CA TRP A 139 -47.69 -25.54 10.21
C TRP A 139 -48.53 -26.02 9.03
N LEU A 140 -49.60 -26.77 9.35
CA LEU A 140 -50.44 -27.40 8.34
C LEU A 140 -51.05 -26.38 7.37
N GLY A 141 -51.01 -26.69 6.07
CA GLY A 141 -51.59 -25.86 5.01
C GLY A 141 -50.95 -24.47 4.83
N LYS A 142 -49.77 -24.22 5.41
CA LYS A 142 -49.01 -22.97 5.24
C LYS A 142 -47.63 -23.24 4.66
N VAL A 143 -47.24 -22.48 3.64
CA VAL A 143 -45.88 -22.52 3.08
C VAL A 143 -44.91 -21.88 4.07
N ALA A 144 -43.69 -22.40 4.18
CA ALA A 144 -42.68 -21.83 5.03
C ALA A 144 -42.29 -20.42 4.55
N ASP A 145 -42.36 -19.44 5.44
CA ASP A 145 -42.03 -18.04 5.14
C ASP A 145 -40.73 -17.63 5.81
N GLY A 146 -39.87 -16.94 5.07
CA GLY A 146 -38.58 -16.42 5.56
C GLY A 146 -38.67 -15.08 6.29
N SER A 147 -39.88 -14.58 6.59
CA SER A 147 -40.08 -13.24 7.13
C SER A 147 -39.53 -13.08 8.55
N PHE A 148 -39.31 -11.83 8.98
CA PHE A 148 -38.84 -11.52 10.34
C PHE A 148 -39.83 -10.57 11.04
N PRO A 149 -40.65 -11.05 11.98
CA PRO A 149 -40.78 -12.42 12.50
C PRO A 149 -41.58 -13.37 11.57
N THR A 150 -41.15 -14.64 11.47
CA THR A 150 -41.79 -15.67 10.63
C THR A 150 -43.18 -16.06 11.14
N THR A 151 -44.12 -16.29 10.21
CA THR A 151 -45.47 -16.81 10.50
C THR A 151 -45.50 -18.32 10.72
N THR A 152 -44.43 -19.03 10.35
CA THR A 152 -44.27 -20.49 10.42
C THR A 152 -43.06 -20.91 11.28
N PRO A 153 -42.94 -20.47 12.55
CA PRO A 153 -41.77 -20.78 13.37
C PRO A 153 -41.69 -22.29 13.64
N GLY A 154 -40.60 -22.93 13.20
CA GLY A 154 -40.38 -24.37 13.42
C GLY A 154 -40.07 -24.73 14.87
N LYS A 155 -39.55 -23.77 15.67
CA LYS A 155 -39.35 -23.95 17.12
C LYS A 155 -40.45 -23.27 17.91
N VAL A 156 -41.19 -24.06 18.67
CA VAL A 156 -42.31 -23.59 19.50
C VAL A 156 -41.84 -22.54 20.54
N PRO A 157 -42.57 -21.41 20.69
CA PRO A 157 -42.31 -20.37 21.68
C PRO A 157 -42.25 -20.87 23.13
N ARG A 158 -41.54 -20.16 24.02
CA ARG A 158 -41.27 -20.59 25.42
C ARG A 158 -42.53 -20.90 26.25
N HIS A 159 -43.66 -20.24 25.98
CA HIS A 159 -44.90 -20.35 26.73
C HIS A 159 -45.71 -21.63 26.40
N GLU A 160 -45.46 -22.25 25.24
CA GLU A 160 -46.12 -23.49 24.80
C GLU A 160 -45.24 -24.74 25.01
N ARG A 161 -44.04 -24.60 25.58
CA ARG A 161 -43.09 -25.72 25.72
C ARG A 161 -43.50 -26.68 26.83
N GLY A 162 -43.97 -27.87 26.45
CA GLY A 162 -44.17 -28.98 27.38
C GLY A 162 -42.84 -29.55 27.93
N GLU A 163 -42.90 -30.35 29.00
CA GLU A 163 -41.68 -30.97 29.57
C GLU A 163 -40.93 -31.91 28.61
N LEU A 164 -41.59 -32.43 27.56
CA LEU A 164 -40.94 -33.27 26.54
C LEU A 164 -39.86 -32.50 25.78
N GLU A 165 -40.13 -31.27 25.35
CA GLU A 165 -39.14 -30.45 24.65
C GLU A 165 -38.01 -29.98 25.58
N ARG A 166 -38.28 -29.84 26.89
CA ARG A 166 -37.23 -29.58 27.90
C ARG A 166 -36.27 -30.77 28.00
N LEU A 167 -36.81 -31.99 28.04
CA LEU A 167 -36.02 -33.22 28.09
C LEU A 167 -35.21 -33.43 26.80
N GLU A 168 -35.78 -33.17 25.62
CA GLU A 168 -35.05 -33.23 24.34
C GLU A 168 -33.89 -32.24 24.27
N LYS A 169 -34.04 -31.02 24.79
CA LYS A 169 -32.93 -30.07 24.88
C LYS A 169 -31.80 -30.55 25.77
N LEU A 170 -32.12 -31.22 26.87
CA LEU A 170 -31.13 -31.80 27.78
C LEU A 170 -30.45 -33.01 27.12
N LEU A 171 -31.19 -33.84 26.39
CA LEU A 171 -30.64 -34.94 25.60
C LEU A 171 -29.64 -34.42 24.56
N ASN A 172 -30.00 -33.38 23.79
CA ASN A 172 -29.09 -32.78 22.82
C ASN A 172 -27.85 -32.15 23.50
N LYS A 173 -27.94 -31.69 24.76
CA LYS A 173 -26.76 -31.23 25.51
C LYS A 173 -25.89 -32.41 25.96
N TYR A 174 -26.50 -33.51 26.36
CA TYR A 174 -25.81 -34.75 26.71
C TYR A 174 -25.09 -35.36 25.49
N GLU A 175 -25.75 -35.45 24.34
CA GLU A 175 -25.14 -35.94 23.09
C GLU A 175 -23.95 -35.07 22.63
N ARG A 176 -24.05 -33.74 22.83
CA ARG A 176 -22.95 -32.78 22.57
C ARG A 176 -21.83 -32.79 23.64
N GLY A 177 -21.87 -33.69 24.62
CA GLY A 177 -20.86 -33.75 25.69
C GLY A 177 -20.86 -32.57 26.65
N GLN A 178 -21.93 -31.76 26.68
CA GLN A 178 -22.08 -30.62 27.62
C GLN A 178 -22.58 -31.06 29.00
N ILE A 179 -22.98 -32.32 29.14
CA ILE A 179 -23.36 -32.98 30.39
C ILE A 179 -22.41 -34.16 30.55
N GLN A 180 -21.83 -34.29 31.74
CA GLN A 180 -20.91 -35.38 32.06
C GLN A 180 -21.64 -36.73 32.00
N ARG A 181 -21.04 -37.72 31.33
CA ARG A 181 -21.58 -39.08 31.25
C ARG A 181 -21.37 -39.83 32.56
N VAL A 182 -22.42 -40.46 33.04
CA VAL A 182 -22.45 -41.30 34.24
C VAL A 182 -23.31 -42.53 33.93
N ASP A 183 -22.67 -43.61 33.46
CA ASP A 183 -23.34 -44.75 32.82
C ASP A 183 -24.53 -45.34 33.58
N TRP A 184 -24.44 -45.45 34.91
CA TRP A 184 -25.53 -46.01 35.72
C TRP A 184 -26.74 -45.05 35.84
N LEU A 185 -26.48 -43.75 35.94
CA LEU A 185 -27.51 -42.71 36.03
C LEU A 185 -28.13 -42.44 34.64
N ASP A 186 -27.32 -42.50 33.59
CA ASP A 186 -27.76 -42.33 32.21
C ASP A 186 -28.77 -43.42 31.83
N ARG A 187 -28.49 -44.69 32.19
CA ARG A 187 -29.45 -45.80 31.99
C ARG A 187 -30.78 -45.59 32.71
N LEU A 188 -30.76 -45.06 33.95
CA LEU A 188 -31.98 -44.78 34.71
C LEU A 188 -32.76 -43.57 34.15
N THR A 189 -32.04 -42.52 33.75
CA THR A 189 -32.64 -41.30 33.19
C THR A 189 -33.24 -41.56 31.80
N PHE A 190 -32.59 -42.34 30.93
CA PHE A 190 -33.17 -42.76 29.64
C PHE A 190 -34.44 -43.59 29.84
N LYS A 191 -34.44 -44.56 30.76
CA LYS A 191 -35.63 -45.36 31.08
C LYS A 191 -36.77 -44.53 31.67
N ALA A 192 -36.46 -43.50 32.46
CA ALA A 192 -37.44 -42.56 32.98
C ALA A 192 -37.99 -41.63 31.88
N MET A 193 -37.13 -41.16 30.97
CA MET A 193 -37.52 -40.36 29.80
C MET A 193 -38.47 -41.15 28.88
N GLU A 194 -38.19 -42.42 28.61
CA GLU A 194 -39.10 -43.29 27.83
C GLU A 194 -40.48 -43.44 28.50
N LYS A 195 -40.53 -43.62 29.83
CA LYS A 195 -41.79 -43.65 30.58
C LYS A 195 -42.57 -42.34 30.48
N ILE A 196 -41.89 -41.19 30.52
CA ILE A 196 -42.51 -39.86 30.36
C ILE A 196 -43.04 -39.67 28.93
N LYS A 197 -42.26 -40.10 27.92
CA LYS A 197 -42.65 -40.08 26.50
C LYS A 197 -43.89 -40.93 26.24
N GLY A 198 -43.92 -42.15 26.77
CA GLY A 198 -45.09 -43.03 26.69
C GLY A 198 -46.34 -42.43 27.35
N ARG A 199 -46.22 -41.89 28.57
CA ARG A 199 -47.36 -41.29 29.30
C ARG A 199 -47.96 -40.04 28.63
N LYS A 200 -47.14 -39.23 27.95
CA LYS A 200 -47.61 -38.01 27.27
C LYS A 200 -48.12 -38.29 25.85
N SER A 201 -47.58 -39.28 25.16
CA SER A 201 -48.13 -39.74 23.87
C SER A 201 -49.57 -40.25 24.00
N SER A 202 -49.98 -40.76 25.18
CA SER A 202 -51.36 -41.16 25.47
C SER A 202 -52.29 -40.03 25.94
N LYS A 203 -51.75 -38.85 26.32
CA LYS A 203 -52.55 -37.74 26.89
C LYS A 203 -52.73 -36.55 25.94
N THR A 204 -51.88 -36.41 24.94
CA THR A 204 -51.95 -35.29 24.00
C THR A 204 -52.39 -35.80 22.62
N GLY A 205 -53.70 -35.79 22.37
CA GLY A 205 -54.27 -36.01 21.03
C GLY A 205 -54.01 -34.86 20.05
N SER A 206 -52.91 -34.11 20.19
CA SER A 206 -52.56 -33.03 19.27
C SER A 206 -51.65 -33.61 18.17
N SER A 207 -52.26 -33.92 17.02
CA SER A 207 -51.65 -34.45 15.80
C SER A 207 -50.76 -33.41 15.10
N HIS A 208 -49.70 -32.94 15.76
CA HIS A 208 -48.72 -32.06 15.12
C HIS A 208 -47.69 -32.89 14.35
N LEU A 209 -47.46 -32.50 13.10
CA LEU A 209 -46.38 -33.05 12.29
C LEU A 209 -45.05 -32.36 12.66
N TYR A 210 -43.99 -33.15 12.72
CA TYR A 210 -42.65 -32.67 13.00
C TYR A 210 -41.66 -33.16 11.95
N LEU A 211 -40.87 -32.24 11.41
CA LEU A 211 -39.75 -32.55 10.52
C LEU A 211 -38.45 -32.58 11.32
N VAL A 212 -37.69 -33.67 11.22
CA VAL A 212 -36.38 -33.83 11.88
C VAL A 212 -35.27 -33.47 10.89
N VAL A 213 -34.50 -32.43 11.21
CA VAL A 213 -33.39 -31.92 10.40
C VAL A 213 -32.10 -31.95 11.22
N ASP A 214 -31.04 -32.51 10.66
CA ASP A 214 -29.72 -32.60 11.28
C ASP A 214 -28.75 -31.61 10.64
N PHE A 215 -28.35 -30.59 11.40
CA PHE A 215 -27.37 -29.59 10.95
C PHE A 215 -25.95 -30.07 11.24
N CYS A 216 -25.02 -29.79 10.32
CA CYS A 216 -23.61 -30.14 10.49
C CYS A 216 -23.03 -29.65 11.83
N SER A 217 -22.28 -30.53 12.49
CA SER A 217 -21.52 -30.22 13.71
C SER A 217 -20.07 -29.89 13.37
N PHE A 218 -19.54 -28.86 14.01
CA PHE A 218 -18.13 -28.48 13.95
C PHE A 218 -17.42 -28.90 15.24
N GLU A 219 -16.12 -29.14 15.16
CA GLU A 219 -15.27 -29.49 16.31
C GLU A 219 -15.35 -28.43 17.42
N HIS A 220 -15.35 -27.16 17.01
CA HIS A 220 -15.47 -26.00 17.88
C HIS A 220 -16.77 -25.23 17.58
N ARG A 221 -17.25 -24.44 18.54
CA ARG A 221 -18.49 -23.67 18.35
C ARG A 221 -18.30 -22.62 17.27
N VAL A 222 -19.29 -22.43 16.40
CA VAL A 222 -19.27 -21.38 15.38
C VAL A 222 -20.06 -20.17 15.86
N VAL A 223 -19.44 -18.99 15.88
CA VAL A 223 -20.04 -17.72 16.30
C VAL A 223 -20.11 -16.78 15.10
N PHE A 224 -21.25 -16.13 14.92
CA PHE A 224 -21.45 -15.09 13.92
C PHE A 224 -20.82 -13.78 14.38
N GLN A 225 -20.05 -13.16 13.48
CA GLN A 225 -19.49 -11.82 13.63
C GLN A 225 -19.87 -11.02 12.38
N GLU A 226 -20.33 -9.78 12.56
CA GLU A 226 -20.63 -8.89 11.44
C GLU A 226 -19.33 -8.50 10.75
N SER A 227 -19.29 -8.62 9.42
CA SER A 227 -18.22 -8.04 8.60
C SER A 227 -18.40 -6.53 8.55
N GLY A 228 -17.83 -5.87 9.55
CA GLY A 228 -17.72 -4.42 9.67
C GLY A 228 -16.69 -4.11 10.75
N ALA A 229 -15.97 -3.00 10.62
CA ALA A 229 -15.11 -2.52 11.70
C ALA A 229 -15.92 -2.54 13.01
N ASN A 230 -15.35 -3.09 14.08
CA ASN A 230 -15.92 -3.08 15.41
C ASN A 230 -16.17 -1.62 15.82
N PHE A 231 -17.32 -1.06 15.47
CA PHE A 231 -17.81 0.17 16.06
C PHE A 231 -18.24 -0.18 17.47
N VAL A 232 -17.34 0.06 18.42
CA VAL A 232 -17.75 0.42 19.76
C VAL A 232 -18.69 1.61 19.58
N LEU A 233 -20.00 1.37 19.75
CA LEU A 233 -20.95 2.46 19.92
C LEU A 233 -20.38 3.38 21.00
N PRO A 234 -20.11 4.67 20.72
CA PRO A 234 -19.67 5.57 21.76
C PRO A 234 -20.76 5.59 22.83
N SER A 235 -20.35 5.36 24.08
CA SER A 235 -21.18 5.64 25.25
C SER A 235 -21.76 7.05 25.11
N PRO A 236 -23.03 7.29 25.51
CA PRO A 236 -23.62 8.62 25.44
C PRO A 236 -22.71 9.62 26.17
N ILE A 237 -22.38 10.70 25.45
CA ILE A 237 -21.40 11.72 25.81
C ILE A 237 -21.77 12.29 27.18
N SER A 238 -20.95 11.98 28.20
CA SER A 238 -20.96 12.72 29.45
C SER A 238 -20.30 14.07 29.20
N SER A 239 -20.99 15.14 29.61
CA SER A 239 -20.58 16.53 29.49
C SER A 239 -19.36 16.84 30.36
N THR A 240 -18.18 16.45 29.91
CA THR A 240 -16.90 16.94 30.43
C THR A 240 -16.13 17.58 29.29
N ASN A 241 -15.66 18.81 29.50
CA ASN A 241 -14.88 19.61 28.55
C ASN A 241 -13.48 19.00 28.31
N GLU A 242 -13.44 17.80 27.75
CA GLU A 242 -12.24 17.21 27.18
C GLU A 242 -12.36 17.20 25.66
N LEU A 243 -11.26 17.49 24.97
CA LEU A 243 -11.17 17.40 23.51
C LEU A 243 -11.43 15.95 23.10
N VAL A 244 -12.52 15.71 22.36
CA VAL A 244 -12.88 14.40 21.83
C VAL A 244 -12.62 14.37 20.32
N ILE A 245 -11.96 13.32 19.86
CA ILE A 245 -11.76 13.05 18.44
C ILE A 245 -13.10 12.55 17.86
N VAL A 246 -13.69 13.35 16.98
CA VAL A 246 -14.90 13.00 16.23
C VAL A 246 -14.46 12.44 14.87
N TRP A 247 -14.85 11.19 14.60
CA TRP A 247 -14.62 10.56 13.31
C TRP A 247 -15.78 10.90 12.38
N ASP A 248 -15.48 11.48 11.21
CA ASP A 248 -16.47 11.73 10.16
C ASP A 248 -16.88 10.39 9.50
N PRO A 249 -18.16 9.98 9.62
CA PRO A 249 -18.65 8.70 9.11
C PRO A 249 -18.80 8.64 7.59
N GLU A 250 -18.57 9.74 6.86
CA GLU A 250 -18.70 9.80 5.39
C GLU A 250 -17.36 9.66 4.65
N VAL A 251 -16.22 9.85 5.34
CA VAL A 251 -14.89 9.69 4.73
C VAL A 251 -14.69 8.23 4.28
N GLY A 252 -14.59 8.03 2.95
CA GLY A 252 -14.36 6.71 2.33
C GLY A 252 -15.62 5.95 1.89
N LYS A 253 -16.82 6.53 2.01
CA LYS A 253 -18.05 5.93 1.45
C LYS A 253 -18.36 6.54 0.08
N ILE A 254 -18.61 5.69 -0.91
CA ILE A 254 -19.08 6.12 -2.23
C ILE A 254 -20.55 6.56 -2.10
N ASN A 255 -20.84 7.80 -2.50
CA ASN A 255 -22.20 8.34 -2.50
C ASN A 255 -23.10 7.50 -3.43
N PRO A 256 -24.22 6.92 -2.93
CA PRO A 256 -25.12 6.11 -3.74
C PRO A 256 -25.67 6.84 -4.96
N SER A 257 -25.86 8.17 -4.84
CA SER A 257 -26.36 9.04 -5.91
C SER A 257 -25.32 9.19 -7.02
N GLU A 258 -24.08 9.42 -6.63
CA GLU A 258 -22.94 9.57 -7.53
C GLU A 258 -22.61 8.23 -8.23
N HIS A 259 -22.70 7.11 -7.51
CA HIS A 259 -22.55 5.78 -8.09
C HIS A 259 -23.68 5.43 -9.09
N LYS A 260 -24.91 5.88 -8.83
CA LYS A 260 -26.04 5.73 -9.77
C LYS A 260 -25.83 6.60 -11.01
N GLN A 261 -25.30 7.80 -10.84
CA GLN A 261 -24.98 8.73 -11.94
C GLN A 261 -23.83 8.21 -12.81
N LEU A 262 -22.79 7.61 -12.20
CA LEU A 262 -21.72 6.87 -12.88
C LEU A 262 -22.24 5.66 -13.68
N LYS A 263 -23.20 4.90 -13.13
CA LYS A 263 -23.85 3.79 -13.86
C LYS A 263 -24.69 4.28 -15.04
N LEU A 264 -25.40 5.41 -14.88
CA LEU A 264 -26.18 6.02 -15.96
C LEU A 264 -25.27 6.60 -17.05
N ALA A 265 -24.18 7.27 -16.68
CA ALA A 265 -23.18 7.80 -17.61
C ALA A 265 -22.57 6.68 -18.47
N ARG A 266 -22.17 5.55 -17.85
CA ARG A 266 -21.65 4.36 -18.57
C ARG A 266 -22.68 3.72 -19.51
N SER A 267 -23.97 3.85 -19.21
CA SER A 267 -25.06 3.36 -20.07
C SER A 267 -25.34 4.30 -21.24
N LEU A 268 -25.04 5.59 -21.13
CA LEU A 268 -25.23 6.58 -22.20
C LEU A 268 -24.09 6.52 -23.22
N THR A 269 -22.86 6.17 -22.79
CA THR A 269 -21.70 6.03 -23.70
C THR A 269 -21.74 4.75 -24.54
N ARG A 270 -22.48 3.72 -24.08
CA ARG A 270 -22.71 2.48 -24.82
C ARG A 270 -24.02 2.61 -25.59
N GLY A 271 -23.95 2.99 -26.86
CA GLY A 271 -25.11 3.00 -27.76
C GLY A 271 -25.92 1.69 -27.71
N ILE A 272 -27.19 1.77 -28.11
CA ILE A 272 -28.20 0.70 -28.04
C ILE A 272 -27.66 -0.61 -28.62
N ILE A 273 -27.32 -1.57 -27.76
CA ILE A 273 -27.10 -2.98 -28.13
C ILE A 273 -27.80 -3.86 -27.10
N ASP A 274 -28.44 -4.88 -27.65
CA ASP A 274 -29.40 -5.86 -27.13
C ASP A 274 -29.27 -6.27 -25.65
N ARG A 275 -30.39 -6.31 -24.92
CA ARG A 275 -30.47 -6.57 -23.45
C ARG A 275 -30.16 -8.01 -23.07
N ASP A 276 -30.08 -8.94 -24.03
CA ASP A 276 -30.01 -10.38 -23.75
C ASP A 276 -28.64 -11.03 -23.97
N LEU A 277 -27.62 -10.27 -24.38
CA LEU A 277 -26.24 -10.78 -24.44
C LEU A 277 -25.51 -10.41 -23.16
N LYS A 278 -25.48 -11.32 -22.19
CA LYS A 278 -24.62 -11.21 -21.00
C LYS A 278 -23.18 -11.52 -21.45
N PRO A 279 -22.27 -10.53 -21.58
CA PRO A 279 -20.93 -10.79 -22.10
C PRO A 279 -20.19 -11.73 -21.17
N SER A 280 -19.47 -12.69 -21.76
CA SER A 280 -18.65 -13.66 -21.05
C SER A 280 -17.58 -12.97 -20.20
N ASN A 281 -17.06 -13.66 -19.19
CA ASN A 281 -16.05 -13.09 -18.28
C ASN A 281 -14.75 -12.70 -19.03
N SER A 282 -14.45 -13.40 -20.12
CA SER A 282 -13.40 -13.10 -21.10
C SER A 282 -13.68 -11.82 -21.89
N GLU A 283 -14.90 -11.63 -22.40
CA GLU A 283 -15.29 -10.42 -23.15
C GLU A 283 -15.39 -9.18 -22.25
N ARG A 284 -15.79 -9.33 -20.98
CA ARG A 284 -15.77 -8.24 -20.00
C ARG A 284 -14.36 -7.78 -19.67
N LYS A 285 -13.41 -8.71 -19.53
CA LYS A 285 -11.98 -8.40 -19.36
C LYS A 285 -11.40 -7.75 -20.63
N LEU A 286 -11.78 -8.23 -21.81
CA LEU A 286 -11.35 -7.63 -23.08
C LEU A 286 -11.90 -6.21 -23.25
N ALA A 287 -13.19 -5.98 -22.98
CA ALA A 287 -13.84 -4.67 -23.09
C ALA A 287 -13.26 -3.67 -22.06
N SER A 288 -13.04 -4.09 -20.81
CA SER A 288 -12.36 -3.27 -19.80
C SER A 288 -10.90 -2.98 -20.17
N SER A 289 -10.19 -3.94 -20.80
CA SER A 289 -8.84 -3.73 -21.31
C SER A 289 -8.79 -2.79 -22.51
N LEU A 290 -9.82 -2.80 -23.37
CA LEU A 290 -9.90 -1.92 -24.54
C LEU A 290 -10.28 -0.50 -24.13
N GLU A 291 -11.24 -0.36 -23.21
CA GLU A 291 -11.61 0.92 -22.57
C GLU A 291 -10.41 1.51 -21.79
N ALA A 292 -9.66 0.68 -21.06
CA ALA A 292 -8.43 1.13 -20.39
C ALA A 292 -7.36 1.60 -21.39
N LYS A 293 -7.13 0.86 -22.48
CA LYS A 293 -6.19 1.29 -23.54
C LYS A 293 -6.62 2.59 -24.21
N GLN A 294 -7.90 2.77 -24.51
CA GLN A 294 -8.41 4.03 -25.06
C GLN A 294 -8.31 5.19 -24.06
N ALA A 295 -8.56 4.94 -22.77
CA ALA A 295 -8.37 5.95 -21.73
C ALA A 295 -6.90 6.38 -21.62
N LEU A 296 -5.97 5.44 -21.68
CA LEU A 296 -4.52 5.72 -21.70
C LEU A 296 -4.08 6.52 -22.95
N GLU A 297 -4.65 6.22 -24.12
CA GLU A 297 -4.39 7.00 -25.34
C GLU A 297 -4.94 8.43 -25.26
N LEU A 298 -6.04 8.64 -24.52
CA LEU A 298 -6.65 9.94 -24.32
C LEU A 298 -5.95 10.77 -23.22
N MET A 299 -5.32 10.14 -22.23
CA MET A 299 -4.57 10.84 -21.17
C MET A 299 -3.45 11.72 -21.71
N GLY A 300 -2.78 11.32 -22.79
CA GLY A 300 -1.77 12.14 -23.46
C GLY A 300 -2.32 13.40 -24.14
N LYS A 301 -3.65 13.51 -24.28
CA LYS A 301 -4.36 14.64 -24.89
C LYS A 301 -5.15 15.45 -23.87
N TRP A 302 -5.18 15.03 -22.60
CA TRP A 302 -5.87 15.77 -21.54
C TRP A 302 -5.10 17.03 -21.17
N GLU A 303 -5.87 18.04 -20.76
CA GLU A 303 -5.30 19.23 -20.12
C GLU A 303 -4.59 18.79 -18.84
N THR A 304 -3.43 19.39 -18.57
CA THR A 304 -2.57 18.96 -17.46
C THR A 304 -3.24 19.29 -16.14
N ILE A 305 -3.41 18.28 -15.31
CA ILE A 305 -4.00 18.41 -13.97
C ILE A 305 -3.03 19.08 -12.99
N ASP A 306 -3.57 19.57 -11.88
CA ASP A 306 -2.79 20.21 -10.81
C ASP A 306 -2.05 19.17 -9.94
N VAL A 307 -1.04 19.63 -9.20
CA VAL A 307 -0.19 18.79 -8.33
C VAL A 307 -1.02 18.10 -7.24
N SER A 308 -1.97 18.83 -6.65
CA SER A 308 -2.90 18.28 -5.65
C SER A 308 -3.78 17.17 -6.22
N ASP A 309 -4.29 17.33 -7.44
CA ASP A 309 -5.13 16.33 -8.10
C ASP A 309 -4.32 15.09 -8.50
N ALA A 310 -3.03 15.26 -8.83
CA ALA A 310 -2.13 14.16 -9.12
C ALA A 310 -1.89 13.24 -7.91
N LEU A 311 -2.00 13.74 -6.68
CA LEU A 311 -1.89 12.92 -5.47
C LEU A 311 -3.04 11.90 -5.36
N GLU A 312 -4.24 12.24 -5.84
CA GLU A 312 -5.38 11.32 -5.84
C GLU A 312 -5.11 10.10 -6.75
N LEU A 313 -4.41 10.32 -7.86
CA LEU A 313 -4.01 9.26 -8.79
C LEU A 313 -2.95 8.31 -8.22
N LEU A 314 -2.30 8.67 -7.10
CA LEU A 314 -1.38 7.81 -6.35
C LEU A 314 -2.06 7.05 -5.20
N SER A 315 -3.35 7.28 -4.97
CA SER A 315 -4.15 6.59 -3.97
C SER A 315 -4.35 5.09 -4.32
N PRO A 316 -4.79 4.25 -3.36
CA PRO A 316 -5.10 2.84 -3.63
C PRO A 316 -6.24 2.60 -4.61
N LEU A 317 -6.97 3.64 -5.02
CA LEU A 317 -8.05 3.54 -6.01
C LEU A 317 -7.50 3.30 -7.43
N PHE A 318 -6.25 3.70 -7.69
CA PHE A 318 -5.62 3.65 -9.01
C PHE A 318 -4.41 2.70 -9.00
N GLU A 319 -4.61 1.50 -9.56
CA GLU A 319 -3.58 0.46 -9.60
C GLU A 319 -2.83 0.37 -10.94
N SER A 320 -3.23 1.13 -11.97
CA SER A 320 -2.56 1.12 -13.29
C SER A 320 -1.23 1.85 -13.20
N GLU A 321 -0.16 1.18 -13.65
CA GLU A 321 1.19 1.71 -13.63
C GLU A 321 1.32 2.95 -14.52
N GLU A 322 0.60 2.99 -15.63
CA GLU A 322 0.57 4.09 -16.59
C GLU A 322 -0.13 5.34 -16.02
N VAL A 323 -1.19 5.16 -15.23
CA VAL A 323 -1.87 6.27 -14.54
C VAL A 323 -0.98 6.86 -13.45
N ARG A 324 -0.33 5.99 -12.66
CA ARG A 324 0.62 6.42 -11.61
C ARG A 324 1.86 7.08 -12.21
N ALA A 325 2.33 6.58 -13.35
CA ALA A 325 3.41 7.17 -14.13
C ALA A 325 3.07 8.58 -14.63
N TYR A 326 1.84 8.81 -15.07
CA TYR A 326 1.36 10.14 -15.43
C TYR A 326 1.30 11.06 -14.21
N ALA A 327 0.79 10.57 -13.07
CA ALA A 327 0.78 11.33 -11.81
C ALA A 327 2.20 11.77 -11.40
N VAL A 328 3.18 10.87 -11.47
CA VAL A 328 4.60 11.21 -11.21
C VAL A 328 5.12 12.27 -12.19
N SER A 329 4.75 12.22 -13.47
CA SER A 329 5.15 13.25 -14.46
C SER A 329 4.55 14.64 -14.19
N VAL A 330 3.44 14.72 -13.46
CA VAL A 330 2.86 15.99 -12.99
C VAL A 330 3.63 16.47 -11.75
N LEU A 331 3.94 15.57 -10.81
CA LEU A 331 4.74 15.86 -9.61
C LEU A 331 6.17 16.33 -9.95
N GLU A 332 6.74 15.90 -11.07
CA GLU A 332 8.04 16.38 -11.58
C GLU A 332 8.08 17.89 -11.86
N ARG A 333 6.93 18.54 -11.99
CA ARG A 333 6.82 19.98 -12.24
C ARG A 333 6.66 20.82 -10.98
N ALA A 334 6.32 20.19 -9.85
CA ALA A 334 6.15 20.88 -8.57
C ALA A 334 7.49 21.40 -8.06
N ASP A 335 7.49 22.53 -7.36
CA ASP A 335 8.67 23.06 -6.68
C ASP A 335 8.97 22.29 -5.39
N ASP A 336 10.16 22.48 -4.83
CA ASP A 336 10.65 21.67 -3.72
C ASP A 336 9.93 21.98 -2.40
N GLU A 337 9.50 23.23 -2.22
CA GLU A 337 8.76 23.71 -1.04
C GLU A 337 7.35 23.12 -0.99
N GLU A 338 6.66 23.06 -2.14
CA GLU A 338 5.39 22.37 -2.29
C GLU A 338 5.55 20.86 -2.13
N LEU A 339 6.60 20.27 -2.73
CA LEU A 339 6.86 18.84 -2.60
C LEU A 339 7.12 18.41 -1.15
N GLN A 340 7.82 19.23 -0.37
CA GLN A 340 8.08 19.00 1.05
C GLN A 340 6.79 18.93 1.87
N CYS A 341 5.78 19.75 1.52
CA CYS A 341 4.48 19.74 2.17
C CYS A 341 3.72 18.41 1.96
N TYR A 342 3.97 17.73 0.83
CA TYR A 342 3.33 16.46 0.47
C TYR A 342 4.22 15.23 0.66
N LEU A 343 5.47 15.42 1.08
CA LEU A 343 6.49 14.37 1.11
C LEU A 343 6.05 13.16 1.95
N LEU A 344 5.40 13.39 3.09
CA LEU A 344 4.90 12.31 3.93
C LEU A 344 3.83 11.50 3.20
N GLN A 345 2.88 12.16 2.54
CA GLN A 345 1.79 11.53 1.78
C GLN A 345 2.35 10.74 0.59
N LEU A 346 3.38 11.26 -0.08
CA LEU A 346 4.09 10.57 -1.15
C LEU A 346 4.84 9.32 -0.65
N VAL A 347 5.46 9.38 0.52
CA VAL A 347 6.06 8.20 1.18
C VAL A 347 5.00 7.16 1.51
N GLN A 348 3.84 7.58 2.02
CA GLN A 348 2.72 6.66 2.26
C GLN A 348 2.18 6.02 0.97
N ALA A 349 2.19 6.77 -0.14
CA ALA A 349 1.74 6.26 -1.44
C ALA A 349 2.63 5.12 -1.97
N LEU A 350 3.88 4.99 -1.51
CA LEU A 350 4.75 3.85 -1.85
C LEU A 350 4.14 2.50 -1.43
N ARG A 351 3.29 2.47 -0.39
CA ARG A 351 2.58 1.25 0.03
C ARG A 351 1.67 0.66 -1.05
N PHE A 352 1.19 1.51 -1.96
CA PHE A 352 0.23 1.12 -3.01
C PHE A 352 0.88 0.86 -4.37
N GLU A 353 2.20 1.00 -4.46
CA GLU A 353 2.93 0.65 -5.67
C GLU A 353 2.90 -0.86 -5.95
N ARG A 354 2.99 -1.25 -7.23
CA ARG A 354 3.04 -2.66 -7.61
C ARG A 354 4.45 -3.23 -7.63
N THR A 355 5.44 -2.38 -7.87
CA THR A 355 6.85 -2.75 -7.98
C THR A 355 7.66 -2.17 -6.82
N ASP A 356 8.66 -2.92 -6.36
CA ASP A 356 9.54 -2.48 -5.25
C ASP A 356 10.43 -1.28 -5.65
N LYS A 357 10.69 -1.12 -6.97
CA LYS A 357 11.37 0.03 -7.60
C LYS A 357 10.41 0.78 -8.52
N SER A 358 9.39 1.39 -7.95
CA SER A 358 8.38 2.14 -8.68
C SER A 358 8.90 3.48 -9.22
N ARG A 359 8.23 4.06 -10.22
CA ARG A 359 8.52 5.42 -10.68
C ARG A 359 8.44 6.46 -9.56
N LEU A 360 7.50 6.29 -8.62
CA LEU A 360 7.37 7.16 -7.46
C LEU A 360 8.60 7.06 -6.53
N SER A 361 9.10 5.84 -6.27
CA SER A 361 10.32 5.65 -5.45
C SER A 361 11.54 6.30 -6.10
N GLN A 362 11.69 6.16 -7.42
CA GLN A 362 12.79 6.75 -8.17
C GLN A 362 12.68 8.28 -8.20
N PHE A 363 11.47 8.81 -8.39
CA PHE A 363 11.20 10.24 -8.34
C PHE A 363 11.57 10.84 -6.97
N LEU A 364 11.09 10.25 -5.87
CA LEU A 364 11.37 10.75 -4.52
C LEU A 364 12.86 10.74 -4.20
N VAL A 365 13.56 9.67 -4.57
CA VAL A 365 15.02 9.60 -4.41
C VAL A 365 15.70 10.65 -5.30
N GLN A 366 15.33 10.76 -6.57
CA GLN A 366 15.94 11.71 -7.51
C GLN A 366 15.69 13.19 -7.14
N ARG A 367 14.54 13.55 -6.57
CA ARG A 367 14.31 14.91 -6.07
C ARG A 367 15.06 15.17 -4.76
N SER A 368 15.13 14.17 -3.88
CA SER A 368 15.87 14.26 -2.62
C SER A 368 17.37 14.42 -2.82
N LEU A 369 17.92 13.83 -3.88
CA LEU A 369 19.31 13.99 -4.30
C LEU A 369 19.72 15.43 -4.72
N ASN A 370 18.76 16.36 -4.75
CA ASN A 370 18.98 17.75 -5.17
C ASN A 370 18.63 18.74 -4.04
N ASN A 371 18.10 18.21 -2.93
CA ASN A 371 17.61 19.01 -1.81
C ASN A 371 17.82 18.24 -0.51
N ILE A 372 18.80 18.70 0.27
CA ILE A 372 19.23 18.04 1.51
C ILE A 372 18.13 17.97 2.58
N GLU A 373 17.20 18.94 2.61
CA GLU A 373 16.08 18.92 3.52
C GLU A 373 15.11 17.79 3.14
N LEU A 374 14.74 17.70 1.85
CA LEU A 374 13.93 16.60 1.33
C LEU A 374 14.60 15.23 1.55
N ALA A 375 15.90 15.11 1.34
CA ALA A 375 16.65 13.88 1.63
C ALA A 375 16.61 13.50 3.10
N SER A 376 16.80 14.47 4.00
CA SER A 376 16.73 14.25 5.44
C SER A 376 15.34 13.75 5.84
N PHE A 377 14.27 14.42 5.38
CA PHE A 377 12.90 14.03 5.68
C PHE A 377 12.52 12.68 5.05
N LEU A 378 12.86 12.44 3.78
CA LEU A 378 12.58 11.18 3.09
C LEU A 378 13.24 10.01 3.82
N ARG A 379 14.51 10.16 4.23
CA ARG A 379 15.23 9.15 5.02
C ARG A 379 14.47 8.81 6.29
N TRP A 380 14.10 9.81 7.09
CA TRP A 380 13.42 9.57 8.36
C TRP A 380 12.02 8.97 8.18
N TYR A 381 11.26 9.43 7.19
CA TYR A 381 9.93 8.89 6.91
C TYR A 381 9.98 7.44 6.44
N VAL A 382 10.90 7.09 5.54
CA VAL A 382 11.08 5.71 5.08
C VAL A 382 11.60 4.79 6.19
N ALA A 383 12.51 5.29 7.04
CA ALA A 383 13.07 4.50 8.15
C ALA A 383 12.04 4.15 9.24
N VAL A 384 11.09 5.05 9.53
CA VAL A 384 9.99 4.78 10.48
C VAL A 384 9.04 3.71 9.96
N GLU A 385 8.95 3.51 8.65
CA GLU A 385 8.08 2.52 8.02
C GLU A 385 8.64 1.09 8.08
N PHE A 386 9.89 0.90 8.52
CA PHE A 386 10.50 -0.43 8.66
C PHE A 386 9.82 -1.31 9.72
N TYR A 387 9.16 -0.70 10.70
CA TYR A 387 8.45 -1.41 11.76
C TYR A 387 7.17 -2.11 11.27
N ASP A 388 6.66 -1.79 10.08
CA ASP A 388 5.50 -2.47 9.48
C ASP A 388 5.95 -3.62 8.56
N HIS A 389 5.86 -4.84 9.10
CA HIS A 389 6.26 -6.08 8.43
C HIS A 389 5.56 -6.34 7.08
N GLY A 390 4.41 -5.70 6.80
CA GLY A 390 3.69 -5.86 5.53
C GLY A 390 4.37 -5.17 4.34
N TYR A 391 5.08 -4.07 4.59
CA TYR A 391 5.63 -3.20 3.55
C TYR A 391 7.14 -2.97 3.67
N THR A 392 7.79 -3.49 4.73
CA THR A 392 9.22 -3.32 5.02
C THR A 392 10.10 -3.48 3.78
N LYS A 393 9.89 -4.53 2.97
CA LYS A 393 10.74 -4.80 1.79
C LYS A 393 10.75 -3.64 0.79
N ARG A 394 9.63 -2.95 0.61
CA ARG A 394 9.52 -1.87 -0.38
C ARG A 394 10.14 -0.56 0.10
N PHE A 395 9.89 -0.23 1.36
CA PHE A 395 10.53 0.90 2.01
C PHE A 395 12.04 0.68 2.09
N TYR A 396 12.46 -0.54 2.42
CA TYR A 396 13.85 -0.98 2.40
C TYR A 396 14.49 -0.76 1.03
N CYS A 397 13.85 -1.21 -0.07
CA CYS A 397 14.39 -0.97 -1.43
C CYS A 397 14.50 0.53 -1.79
N THR A 398 13.60 1.38 -1.30
CA THR A 398 13.66 2.84 -1.53
C THR A 398 14.78 3.48 -0.71
N HIS A 399 15.00 2.99 0.51
CA HIS A 399 16.10 3.41 1.39
C HIS A 399 17.47 2.97 0.85
N GLU A 400 17.60 1.71 0.43
CA GLU A 400 18.80 1.17 -0.22
C GLU A 400 19.14 1.96 -1.49
N LEU A 401 18.14 2.35 -2.29
CA LEU A 401 18.33 3.21 -3.46
C LEU A 401 18.87 4.61 -3.08
N LEU A 402 18.45 5.18 -1.95
CA LEU A 402 18.97 6.46 -1.46
C LEU A 402 20.44 6.33 -1.00
N GLU A 403 20.77 5.29 -0.24
CA GLU A 403 22.11 5.08 0.32
C GLU A 403 23.16 4.65 -0.72
N GLU A 404 22.80 3.74 -1.64
CA GLU A 404 23.68 3.26 -2.71
C GLU A 404 24.17 4.40 -3.63
N ASN A 405 23.36 5.44 -3.79
CA ASN A 405 23.69 6.60 -4.62
C ASN A 405 24.60 7.60 -3.89
N MET A 406 24.53 7.69 -2.56
CA MET A 406 25.39 8.59 -1.77
C MET A 406 26.79 8.02 -1.50
N MET A 407 26.96 6.69 -1.45
CA MET A 407 28.19 6.06 -0.95
C MET A 407 29.34 5.92 -1.97
N LYS A 408 29.03 5.76 -3.27
CA LYS A 408 30.02 5.38 -4.30
C LYS A 408 30.93 6.54 -4.74
N VAL A 409 30.47 7.78 -4.65
CA VAL A 409 31.22 8.96 -5.13
C VAL A 409 32.33 9.37 -4.15
N VAL A 410 32.05 9.31 -2.85
CA VAL A 410 33.02 9.71 -1.81
C VAL A 410 34.22 8.76 -1.75
N GLN A 411 34.00 7.48 -2.06
CA GLN A 411 35.08 6.50 -2.19
C GLN A 411 35.99 6.79 -3.40
N MET A 412 35.43 7.30 -4.51
CA MET A 412 36.23 7.72 -5.68
C MET A 412 37.00 9.01 -5.42
N VAL A 413 36.41 9.99 -4.73
CA VAL A 413 37.14 11.18 -4.27
C VAL A 413 38.32 10.78 -3.37
N SER A 414 38.11 9.83 -2.46
CA SER A 414 39.17 9.30 -1.59
C SER A 414 40.29 8.60 -2.37
N LEU A 415 39.94 7.86 -3.43
CA LEU A 415 40.93 7.23 -4.30
C LEU A 415 41.74 8.27 -5.07
N MET A 416 41.07 9.24 -5.70
CA MET A 416 41.71 10.31 -6.46
C MET A 416 42.65 11.14 -5.58
N ASP A 417 42.25 11.45 -4.34
CA ASP A 417 43.11 12.09 -3.34
C ASP A 417 44.38 11.27 -3.04
N ARG A 418 44.25 9.94 -2.89
CA ARG A 418 45.42 9.06 -2.71
C ARG A 418 46.33 9.05 -3.94
N LEU A 419 45.78 9.02 -5.16
CA LEU A 419 46.55 9.03 -6.40
C LEU A 419 47.35 10.33 -6.55
N LEU A 420 46.74 11.47 -6.23
CA LEU A 420 47.41 12.77 -6.24
C LEU A 420 48.57 12.81 -5.22
N LYS A 421 48.34 12.29 -4.01
CA LYS A 421 49.37 12.23 -2.95
C LYS A 421 50.53 11.30 -3.28
N LEU A 422 50.31 10.23 -4.03
CA LEU A 422 51.39 9.33 -4.48
C LEU A 422 52.39 10.05 -5.41
N GLU A 423 51.90 10.99 -6.22
CA GLU A 423 52.72 11.87 -7.06
C GLU A 423 53.18 13.15 -6.32
N ASN A 424 53.10 13.16 -4.99
CA ASN A 424 53.46 14.29 -4.11
C ASN A 424 52.62 15.57 -4.27
N LEU A 425 51.41 15.49 -4.85
CA LEU A 425 50.49 16.61 -4.95
C LEU A 425 49.39 16.53 -3.88
N ASP A 426 49.59 17.21 -2.75
CA ASP A 426 48.55 17.32 -1.71
C ASP A 426 47.67 18.55 -1.91
N LEU A 427 46.47 18.31 -2.45
CA LEU A 427 45.45 19.34 -2.68
C LEU A 427 44.57 19.62 -1.45
N HIS A 428 44.87 19.04 -0.28
CA HIS A 428 44.10 19.27 0.95
C HIS A 428 42.60 18.94 0.80
N LEU A 429 42.29 17.92 -0.01
CA LEU A 429 40.94 17.41 -0.17
C LEU A 429 40.41 16.87 1.17
N THR A 430 39.09 16.91 1.33
CA THR A 430 38.44 16.44 2.56
C THR A 430 37.44 15.32 2.24
N PRO A 431 37.91 14.13 1.83
CA PRO A 431 37.05 12.98 1.64
C PRO A 431 36.53 12.52 3.02
N TYR A 432 35.32 12.93 3.37
CA TYR A 432 34.68 12.51 4.61
C TYR A 432 34.41 11.01 4.59
N LYS A 433 34.58 10.35 5.73
CA LYS A 433 34.31 8.91 5.81
C LYS A 433 32.82 8.65 5.72
N VAL A 434 32.47 7.73 4.84
CA VAL A 434 31.14 7.14 4.73
C VAL A 434 31.31 5.66 5.01
N LEU A 435 30.68 5.17 6.08
CA LEU A 435 30.72 3.76 6.45
C LEU A 435 29.30 3.22 6.53
N ALA A 436 29.01 2.20 5.73
CA ALA A 436 27.81 1.40 5.91
C ALA A 436 28.10 0.44 7.07
N THR A 437 27.36 0.58 8.16
CA THR A 437 27.47 -0.27 9.36
C THR A 437 26.49 -1.44 9.31
N GLY A 438 25.49 -1.39 8.42
CA GLY A 438 24.56 -2.48 8.16
C GLY A 438 23.85 -2.32 6.82
N GLN A 439 22.84 -3.15 6.57
CA GLN A 439 21.94 -3.03 5.42
C GLN A 439 21.02 -1.79 5.49
N ASP A 440 20.89 -1.20 6.68
CA ASP A 440 19.93 -0.15 7.06
C ASP A 440 20.59 1.01 7.85
N GLU A 441 21.90 0.94 8.06
CA GLU A 441 22.61 1.85 8.93
C GLU A 441 23.92 2.27 8.28
N GLY A 442 24.15 3.58 8.28
CA GLY A 442 25.38 4.18 7.83
C GLY A 442 25.82 5.30 8.77
N MET A 443 27.12 5.50 8.86
CA MET A 443 27.75 6.60 9.58
C MET A 443 28.45 7.50 8.57
N LEU A 444 28.18 8.80 8.69
CA LEU A 444 28.88 9.85 7.98
C LEU A 444 29.77 10.59 8.98
N GLU A 445 31.03 10.82 8.60
CA GLU A 445 31.92 11.69 9.36
C GLU A 445 31.38 13.12 9.33
N PHE A 446 30.98 13.61 10.49
CA PHE A 446 30.61 15.01 10.64
C PHE A 446 31.88 15.88 10.59
N ILE A 447 31.89 16.81 9.63
CA ILE A 447 32.94 17.81 9.50
C ILE A 447 32.34 19.17 9.87
N PRO A 448 32.87 19.86 10.89
CA PRO A 448 32.44 21.22 11.21
C PRO A 448 32.70 22.16 10.03
N SER A 449 31.62 22.63 9.39
CA SER A 449 31.69 23.50 8.21
C SER A 449 30.39 24.31 8.05
N ARG A 450 30.40 25.26 7.11
CA ARG A 450 29.22 26.05 6.71
C ARG A 450 29.08 26.03 5.20
N SER A 451 27.87 26.11 4.67
CA SER A 451 27.70 26.24 3.22
C SER A 451 28.16 27.61 2.74
N LEU A 452 28.63 27.70 1.49
CA LEU A 452 29.00 28.99 0.90
C LEU A 452 27.80 29.94 0.84
N ALA A 453 26.60 29.40 0.61
CA ALA A 453 25.37 30.19 0.69
C ALA A 453 25.22 30.84 2.07
N GLN A 454 25.36 30.07 3.15
CA GLN A 454 25.31 30.61 4.52
C GLN A 454 26.43 31.62 4.77
N VAL A 455 27.66 31.35 4.31
CA VAL A 455 28.79 32.28 4.47
C VAL A 455 28.51 33.63 3.80
N LEU A 456 27.86 33.62 2.64
CA LEU A 456 27.54 34.81 1.85
C LEU A 456 26.25 35.52 2.32
N HIS A 457 25.29 34.77 2.88
CA HIS A 457 23.98 35.25 3.34
C HIS A 457 23.88 35.47 4.86
N LEU A 458 24.97 35.37 5.63
CA LEU A 458 24.95 35.57 7.08
C LEU A 458 24.38 36.96 7.45
N GLU A 459 23.07 36.99 7.73
CA GLU A 459 22.29 38.16 8.13
C GLU A 459 21.99 38.16 9.65
N TYR A 460 22.44 37.15 10.40
CA TYR A 460 21.88 36.87 11.73
C TYR A 460 22.76 37.19 12.95
N LEU A 461 23.77 38.06 12.84
CA LEU A 461 24.32 38.71 14.03
C LEU A 461 24.51 40.19 13.76
N LYS A 462 23.74 40.98 14.51
CA LYS A 462 23.84 42.42 14.68
C LYS A 462 25.30 42.88 14.68
N ASP A 463 25.73 43.47 13.57
CA ASP A 463 26.53 44.69 13.55
C ASP A 463 26.46 45.29 12.13
N ILE A 464 25.84 46.46 12.04
CA ILE A 464 25.42 47.16 10.82
C ILE A 464 26.60 47.80 10.05
N LEU A 465 27.85 47.34 10.25
CA LEU A 465 29.03 48.08 9.79
C LEU A 465 30.15 47.28 9.09
N SER A 466 30.01 45.98 8.80
CA SER A 466 31.00 45.27 7.97
C SER A 466 30.54 45.13 6.52
N GLU A 467 30.97 46.07 5.68
CA GLU A 467 30.61 46.24 4.26
C GLU A 467 31.07 45.14 3.28
N HIS A 468 31.51 43.95 3.70
CA HIS A 468 32.07 42.97 2.74
C HIS A 468 31.52 41.56 2.96
N ARG A 469 30.44 41.23 2.25
CA ARG A 469 29.83 39.89 2.11
C ARG A 469 30.69 39.02 1.19
N SER A 470 31.77 38.42 1.69
CA SER A 470 32.66 37.60 0.89
C SER A 470 33.27 36.43 1.67
N ILE A 471 33.72 35.41 0.93
CA ILE A 471 34.46 34.26 1.50
C ILE A 471 35.75 34.75 2.19
N THR A 472 36.41 35.77 1.64
CA THR A 472 37.61 36.36 2.25
C THR A 472 37.32 36.96 3.61
N SER A 473 36.25 37.74 3.78
CA SER A 473 35.86 38.30 5.08
C SER A 473 35.57 37.21 6.12
N TYR A 474 34.97 36.10 5.71
CA TYR A 474 34.74 34.96 6.60
C TYR A 474 36.07 34.35 7.06
N LEU A 475 37.01 34.09 6.15
CA LEU A 475 38.31 33.52 6.49
C LEU A 475 39.18 34.48 7.33
N GLN A 476 39.11 35.79 7.08
CA GLN A 476 39.78 36.81 7.90
C GLN A 476 39.35 36.73 9.38
N LYS A 477 38.10 36.38 9.66
CA LYS A 477 37.59 36.26 11.04
C LYS A 477 38.29 35.15 11.83
N PHE A 478 38.65 34.05 11.18
CA PHE A 478 39.27 32.89 11.82
C PHE A 478 40.80 32.89 11.71
N HIS A 479 41.35 33.45 10.63
CA HIS A 479 42.79 33.48 10.34
C HIS A 479 43.27 34.90 9.93
N PRO A 480 43.14 35.92 10.80
CA PRO A 480 43.55 37.27 10.49
C PRO A 480 45.08 37.39 10.41
N ASP A 481 45.57 38.05 9.37
CA ASP A 481 46.99 38.42 9.22
C ASP A 481 47.12 39.72 8.40
N ASP A 482 47.48 40.82 9.07
CA ASP A 482 47.63 42.13 8.44
C ASP A 482 48.74 42.18 7.37
N ARG A 483 49.70 41.24 7.42
CA ARG A 483 50.77 41.11 6.42
C ARG A 483 50.46 40.06 5.37
N GLY A 484 49.38 39.31 5.57
CA GLY A 484 48.93 38.24 4.71
C GLY A 484 48.09 38.75 3.53
N PRO A 485 47.98 37.95 2.46
CA PRO A 485 47.15 38.32 1.31
C PRO A 485 45.69 38.48 1.70
N PHE A 486 45.10 39.61 1.29
CA PHE A 486 43.73 39.98 1.64
C PHE A 486 43.46 39.95 3.15
N GLY A 487 44.45 40.22 4.01
CA GLY A 487 44.27 40.20 5.47
C GLY A 487 44.13 38.80 6.09
N ILE A 488 44.45 37.74 5.33
CA ILE A 488 44.34 36.34 5.77
C ILE A 488 45.72 35.71 5.75
N THR A 489 45.99 34.79 6.68
CA THR A 489 47.23 34.02 6.66
C THR A 489 47.44 33.31 5.32
N ALA A 490 48.64 33.43 4.73
CA ALA A 490 48.95 32.85 3.43
C ALA A 490 48.70 31.33 3.34
N THR A 491 48.87 30.60 4.46
CA THR A 491 48.60 29.15 4.54
C THR A 491 47.12 28.82 4.36
N CYS A 492 46.21 29.62 4.95
CA CYS A 492 44.77 29.40 4.84
C CYS A 492 44.29 29.66 3.40
N LEU A 493 44.76 30.75 2.79
CA LEU A 493 44.47 31.04 1.38
C LEU A 493 45.02 29.95 0.45
N GLU A 494 46.21 29.43 0.73
CA GLU A 494 46.80 28.32 -0.01
C GLU A 494 45.96 27.04 0.09
N THR A 495 45.48 26.70 1.29
CA THR A 495 44.60 25.55 1.53
C THR A 495 43.27 25.70 0.78
N PHE A 496 42.71 26.91 0.74
CA PHE A 496 41.53 27.23 -0.05
C PHE A 496 41.76 27.00 -1.54
N ILE A 497 42.85 27.55 -2.10
CA ILE A 497 43.20 27.41 -3.52
C ILE A 497 43.40 25.93 -3.89
N LYS A 498 44.14 25.18 -3.08
CA LYS A 498 44.43 23.76 -3.31
C LYS A 498 43.17 22.90 -3.27
N SER A 499 42.35 23.05 -2.23
CA SER A 499 41.12 22.25 -2.07
C SER A 499 40.11 22.57 -3.17
N CYS A 500 39.96 23.85 -3.52
CA CYS A 500 39.18 24.30 -4.66
C CYS A 500 39.65 23.65 -5.97
N ALA A 501 40.95 23.68 -6.27
CA ALA A 501 41.51 23.09 -7.49
C ALA A 501 41.22 21.58 -7.58
N GLY A 502 41.43 20.85 -6.49
CA GLY A 502 41.20 19.41 -6.47
C GLY A 502 39.73 19.04 -6.69
N TYR A 503 38.79 19.69 -6.00
CA TYR A 503 37.37 19.41 -6.23
C TYR A 503 36.88 19.87 -7.61
N SER A 504 37.38 20.98 -8.17
CA SER A 504 37.04 21.40 -9.54
C SER A 504 37.46 20.37 -10.59
N VAL A 505 38.64 19.77 -10.46
CA VAL A 505 39.12 18.70 -11.37
C VAL A 505 38.33 17.42 -11.18
N ILE A 506 38.12 16.98 -9.92
CA ILE A 506 37.41 15.73 -9.63
C ILE A 506 35.95 15.81 -10.09
N THR A 507 35.27 16.93 -9.84
CA THR A 507 33.88 17.12 -10.28
C THR A 507 33.75 17.20 -11.79
N TYR A 508 34.74 17.77 -12.49
CA TYR A 508 34.80 17.74 -13.95
C TYR A 508 34.93 16.32 -14.50
N ILE A 509 35.91 15.56 -14.00
CA ILE A 509 36.18 14.18 -14.45
C ILE A 509 34.94 13.31 -14.19
N LEU A 510 34.38 13.34 -12.98
CA LEU A 510 33.22 12.54 -12.62
C LEU A 510 31.90 13.05 -13.23
N GLY A 511 31.90 14.24 -13.83
CA GLY A 511 30.71 14.86 -14.40
C GLY A 511 29.63 15.14 -13.36
N ILE A 512 30.03 15.59 -12.16
CA ILE A 512 29.10 15.88 -11.07
C ILE A 512 28.33 17.18 -11.37
N GLY A 513 27.02 17.07 -11.44
CA GLY A 513 26.08 18.18 -11.71
C GLY A 513 25.57 18.87 -10.46
N ASP A 514 24.71 19.88 -10.67
CA ASP A 514 23.99 20.60 -9.60
C ASP A 514 24.88 21.09 -8.44
N ARG A 515 25.97 21.78 -8.81
CA ARG A 515 26.85 22.44 -7.86
C ARG A 515 26.37 23.88 -7.68
N HIS A 516 25.59 24.12 -6.63
CA HIS A 516 25.20 25.44 -6.14
C HIS A 516 25.84 25.71 -4.77
N LEU A 517 25.65 26.93 -4.25
CA LEU A 517 26.36 27.43 -3.08
C LEU A 517 26.03 26.66 -1.79
N ASP A 518 24.92 25.93 -1.71
CA ASP A 518 24.58 25.10 -0.54
C ASP A 518 25.33 23.76 -0.51
N ASN A 519 25.67 23.23 -1.69
CA ASN A 519 26.40 21.97 -1.85
C ASN A 519 27.92 22.12 -1.72
N LEU A 520 28.38 23.36 -1.52
CA LEU A 520 29.78 23.72 -1.32
C LEU A 520 29.96 24.13 0.13
N LEU A 521 30.70 23.33 0.88
CA LEU A 521 30.97 23.58 2.29
C LEU A 521 32.38 24.14 2.48
N LEU A 522 32.50 25.13 3.35
CA LEU A 522 33.74 25.79 3.73
C LEU A 522 34.02 25.54 5.22
N ARG A 523 35.25 25.11 5.51
CA ARG A 523 35.79 25.00 6.86
C ARG A 523 36.44 26.31 7.31
N ASP A 524 36.56 26.47 8.63
CA ASP A 524 37.30 27.57 9.24
C ASP A 524 38.77 27.60 8.80
N ASP A 525 39.40 26.43 8.62
CA ASP A 525 40.78 26.27 8.14
C ASP A 525 41.02 26.62 6.66
N GLY A 526 39.98 27.00 5.92
CA GLY A 526 40.05 27.37 4.51
C GLY A 526 39.80 26.23 3.53
N ARG A 527 39.59 24.99 3.98
CA ARG A 527 39.28 23.88 3.05
C ARG A 527 37.85 24.01 2.51
N VAL A 528 37.72 23.92 1.20
CA VAL A 528 36.44 23.75 0.51
C VAL A 528 36.24 22.28 0.19
N PHE A 529 35.03 21.78 0.41
CA PHE A 529 34.65 20.44 -0.02
C PHE A 529 33.20 20.39 -0.47
N HIS A 530 32.93 19.46 -1.37
CA HIS A 530 31.62 19.30 -1.98
C HIS A 530 30.84 18.21 -1.24
N VAL A 531 29.54 18.44 -1.08
CA VAL A 531 28.58 17.45 -0.59
C VAL A 531 27.50 17.20 -1.63
N ASP A 532 26.66 16.21 -1.35
CA ASP A 532 25.50 15.83 -2.16
C ASP A 532 25.84 15.48 -3.61
N PHE A 533 26.25 14.24 -3.90
CA PHE A 533 26.69 13.83 -5.24
C PHE A 533 25.57 13.24 -6.11
N GLY A 534 24.33 13.68 -5.89
CA GLY A 534 23.12 13.11 -6.49
C GLY A 534 23.05 13.13 -8.02
N PHE A 535 23.69 14.10 -8.67
CA PHE A 535 23.83 14.17 -10.12
C PHE A 535 25.26 13.86 -10.54
N ILE A 536 25.46 12.76 -11.28
CA ILE A 536 26.77 12.33 -11.78
C ILE A 536 26.73 12.06 -13.30
N LEU A 537 27.89 11.94 -13.95
CA LEU A 537 28.02 11.60 -15.38
C LEU A 537 27.32 12.58 -16.35
N GLY A 538 27.26 13.85 -15.95
CA GLY A 538 26.82 14.96 -16.80
C GLY A 538 25.32 15.23 -16.81
N ARG A 539 24.54 14.67 -15.87
CA ARG A 539 23.22 15.22 -15.56
C ARG A 539 23.38 16.55 -14.84
N ASP A 540 22.62 17.54 -15.25
CA ASP A 540 22.53 18.81 -14.54
C ASP A 540 21.09 19.35 -14.69
N PRO A 541 20.47 19.88 -13.63
CA PRO A 541 19.14 20.47 -13.73
C PRO A 541 19.14 21.75 -14.58
N LYS A 542 20.30 22.38 -14.81
CA LYS A 542 20.40 23.59 -15.62
C LYS A 542 20.58 23.21 -17.11
N PRO A 543 19.84 23.84 -18.04
CA PRO A 543 19.84 23.46 -19.46
C PRO A 543 21.17 23.71 -20.18
N PHE A 544 22.08 24.52 -19.62
CA PHE A 544 23.42 24.79 -20.17
C PHE A 544 24.44 25.00 -19.04
N PRO A 545 24.90 23.91 -18.40
CA PRO A 545 25.87 24.02 -17.32
C PRO A 545 27.24 24.43 -17.86
N PRO A 546 28.02 25.26 -17.14
CA PRO A 546 29.40 25.52 -17.50
C PRO A 546 30.20 24.19 -17.47
N PRO A 547 31.21 24.04 -18.34
CA PRO A 547 31.90 22.77 -18.51
C PRO A 547 32.65 22.33 -17.25
N MET A 548 33.20 23.27 -16.48
CA MET A 548 33.73 23.05 -15.13
C MET A 548 32.91 23.83 -14.10
N LYS A 549 32.64 23.20 -12.95
CA LYS A 549 31.86 23.80 -11.85
C LYS A 549 32.77 24.66 -10.98
N LEU A 550 32.83 25.95 -11.31
CA LEU A 550 33.53 26.98 -10.57
C LEU A 550 32.58 28.16 -10.36
N CYS A 551 32.40 28.62 -9.13
CA CYS A 551 31.52 29.74 -8.81
C CYS A 551 32.29 31.08 -8.84
N LYS A 552 31.58 32.18 -9.14
CA LYS A 552 32.18 33.53 -9.22
C LYS A 552 32.83 33.93 -7.89
N GLU A 553 32.17 33.59 -6.80
CA GLU A 553 32.58 33.92 -5.43
C GLU A 553 33.90 33.23 -5.06
N MET A 554 34.16 32.03 -5.61
CA MET A 554 35.42 31.31 -5.42
C MET A 554 36.57 32.01 -6.17
N VAL A 555 36.32 32.53 -7.37
CA VAL A 555 37.31 33.28 -8.16
C VAL A 555 37.59 34.65 -7.52
N GLU A 556 36.55 35.33 -7.04
CA GLU A 556 36.69 36.59 -6.30
C GLU A 556 37.49 36.41 -5.00
N ALA A 557 37.29 35.28 -4.30
CA ALA A 557 38.07 34.95 -3.10
C ALA A 557 39.57 34.76 -3.36
N MET A 558 39.95 34.44 -4.60
CA MET A 558 41.34 34.36 -5.05
C MET A 558 41.90 35.72 -5.53
N GLY A 559 41.11 36.79 -5.47
CA GLY A 559 41.49 38.12 -5.97
C GLY A 559 41.16 38.35 -7.45
N GLY A 560 40.30 37.52 -8.05
CA GLY A 560 39.85 37.67 -9.44
C GLY A 560 40.72 36.95 -10.48
N ALA A 561 40.27 36.97 -11.73
CA ALA A 561 40.87 36.20 -12.83
C ALA A 561 42.29 36.65 -13.23
N GLU A 562 42.69 37.88 -12.89
CA GLU A 562 44.04 38.40 -13.14
C GLU A 562 45.02 38.18 -11.97
N SER A 563 44.54 37.59 -10.87
CA SER A 563 45.34 37.38 -9.67
C SER A 563 46.42 36.31 -9.86
N GLN A 564 47.57 36.51 -9.20
CA GLN A 564 48.61 35.49 -9.09
C GLN A 564 48.07 34.21 -8.43
N TYR A 565 47.16 34.33 -7.46
CA TYR A 565 46.55 33.19 -6.78
C TYR A 565 45.65 32.37 -7.71
N TYR A 566 44.92 33.04 -8.61
CA TYR A 566 44.13 32.37 -9.64
C TYR A 566 45.03 31.66 -10.67
N THR A 567 46.20 32.23 -10.97
CA THR A 567 47.21 31.55 -11.81
C THR A 567 47.73 30.28 -11.13
N ARG A 568 47.95 30.32 -9.80
CA ARG A 568 48.34 29.12 -9.03
C ARG A 568 47.23 28.08 -8.99
N PHE A 569 45.97 28.49 -8.83
CA PHE A 569 44.80 27.62 -8.97
C PHE A 569 44.80 26.88 -10.32
N LYS A 570 44.97 27.60 -11.44
CA LYS A 570 45.06 26.99 -12.78
C LYS A 570 46.20 25.97 -12.87
N SER A 571 47.36 26.29 -12.32
CA SER A 571 48.50 25.37 -12.27
C SER A 571 48.15 24.07 -11.54
N TYR A 572 47.56 24.16 -10.35
CA TYR A 572 47.16 22.98 -9.57
C TYR A 572 46.08 22.15 -10.29
N CYS A 573 45.13 22.80 -10.95
CA CYS A 573 44.12 22.12 -11.76
C CYS A 573 44.74 21.30 -12.90
N CYS A 574 45.66 21.90 -13.66
CA CYS A 574 46.33 21.23 -14.76
C CYS A 574 47.21 20.06 -14.29
N GLU A 575 47.98 20.26 -13.22
CA GLU A 575 48.84 19.22 -12.64
C GLU A 575 48.00 18.04 -12.13
N ALA A 576 46.94 18.33 -11.37
CA ALA A 576 46.02 17.31 -10.87
C ALA A 576 45.32 16.54 -11.99
N TYR A 577 44.86 17.25 -13.04
CA TYR A 577 44.22 16.63 -14.19
C TYR A 577 45.17 15.66 -14.92
N ASN A 578 46.43 16.05 -15.15
CA ASN A 578 47.42 15.18 -15.78
C ASN A 578 47.78 13.96 -14.91
N ILE A 579 47.92 14.12 -13.60
CA ILE A 579 48.17 13.01 -12.68
C ILE A 579 47.01 12.00 -12.72
N LEU A 580 45.76 12.50 -12.67
CA LEU A 580 44.58 11.64 -12.76
C LEU A 580 44.42 10.99 -14.13
N ARG A 581 44.80 11.68 -15.23
CA ARG A 581 44.87 11.12 -16.60
C ARG A 581 45.78 9.90 -16.68
N LYS A 582 46.97 9.96 -16.07
CA LYS A 582 47.92 8.83 -16.02
C LYS A 582 47.32 7.61 -15.33
N SER A 583 46.44 7.83 -14.36
CA SER A 583 45.71 6.78 -13.63
C SER A 583 44.31 6.48 -14.17
N SER A 584 43.97 6.97 -15.38
CA SER A 584 42.63 6.85 -15.98
C SER A 584 42.18 5.40 -16.10
N ASN A 585 43.06 4.47 -16.48
CA ASN A 585 42.74 3.04 -16.58
C ASN A 585 42.21 2.46 -15.25
N LEU A 586 42.82 2.82 -14.12
CA LEU A 586 42.37 2.36 -12.80
C LEU A 586 40.99 2.94 -12.47
N ILE A 587 40.80 4.24 -12.72
CA ILE A 587 39.54 4.94 -12.45
C ILE A 587 38.41 4.37 -13.32
N LEU A 588 38.66 4.17 -14.62
CA LEU A 588 37.71 3.60 -15.58
C LEU A 588 37.37 2.15 -15.24
N ASN A 589 38.34 1.32 -14.87
CA ASN A 589 38.10 -0.08 -14.49
C ASN A 589 37.30 -0.18 -13.17
N LEU A 590 37.56 0.69 -12.20
CA LEU A 590 36.77 0.73 -10.97
C LEU A 590 35.34 1.21 -11.24
N PHE A 591 35.16 2.21 -12.11
CA PHE A 591 33.82 2.60 -12.59
C PHE A 591 33.11 1.46 -13.33
N HIS A 592 33.83 0.70 -14.15
CA HIS A 592 33.30 -0.47 -14.85
C HIS A 592 32.84 -1.58 -13.87
N LEU A 593 33.60 -1.82 -12.80
CA LEU A 593 33.23 -2.78 -11.75
C LEU A 593 32.06 -2.29 -10.89
N MET A 594 31.88 -0.97 -10.73
CA MET A 594 30.73 -0.36 -10.05
C MET A 594 29.47 -0.30 -10.92
N ALA A 595 29.56 -0.64 -12.22
CA ALA A 595 28.45 -0.55 -13.15
C ALA A 595 27.33 -1.58 -12.92
N GLY A 596 27.63 -2.70 -12.24
CA GLY A 596 26.63 -3.67 -11.80
C GLY A 596 25.84 -3.24 -10.55
N SER A 597 26.20 -2.13 -9.93
CA SER A 597 25.47 -1.56 -8.80
C SER A 597 24.40 -0.58 -9.32
N ASN A 598 23.20 -0.54 -8.72
CA ASN A 598 22.01 0.17 -9.24
C ASN A 598 22.10 1.72 -9.20
N ILE A 599 23.17 2.32 -9.73
CA ILE A 599 23.23 3.76 -9.98
C ILE A 599 22.31 4.04 -11.18
N PRO A 600 21.30 4.92 -11.05
CA PRO A 600 20.19 5.04 -12.00
C PRO A 600 20.60 5.33 -13.46
N ASP A 601 21.76 5.97 -13.70
CA ASP A 601 22.28 6.21 -15.06
C ASP A 601 23.25 5.14 -15.57
N ILE A 602 24.01 4.49 -14.70
CA ILE A 602 24.91 3.40 -15.12
C ILE A 602 24.09 2.14 -15.39
N ALA A 603 22.97 1.94 -14.69
CA ALA A 603 22.07 0.82 -14.90
C ALA A 603 21.25 0.92 -16.19
N SER A 604 21.03 2.12 -16.75
CA SER A 604 20.26 2.28 -18.00
C SER A 604 21.12 2.03 -19.24
N ASP A 605 22.36 2.55 -19.26
CA ASP A 605 23.34 2.36 -20.34
C ASP A 605 24.77 2.54 -19.78
N PRO A 606 25.35 1.47 -19.22
CA PRO A 606 26.67 1.53 -18.58
C PRO A 606 27.77 1.93 -19.55
N GLU A 607 27.65 1.50 -20.82
CA GLU A 607 28.64 1.78 -21.86
C GLU A 607 28.68 3.28 -22.18
N LYS A 608 27.52 3.93 -22.29
CA LYS A 608 27.44 5.37 -22.54
C LYS A 608 27.96 6.22 -21.38
N GLY A 609 27.70 5.81 -20.13
CA GLY A 609 28.22 6.49 -18.94
C GLY A 609 29.75 6.42 -18.86
N ILE A 610 30.32 5.26 -19.17
CA ILE A 610 31.77 5.05 -19.21
C ILE A 610 32.40 5.80 -20.38
N LEU A 611 31.76 5.81 -21.56
CA LEU A 611 32.25 6.52 -22.73
C LEU A 611 32.34 8.02 -22.47
N LYS A 612 31.33 8.62 -21.82
CA LYS A 612 31.38 10.02 -21.38
C LYS A 612 32.54 10.29 -20.41
N LEU A 613 32.76 9.40 -19.44
CA LEU A 613 33.87 9.53 -18.48
C LEU A 613 35.23 9.43 -19.20
N GLN A 614 35.35 8.52 -20.17
CA GLN A 614 36.55 8.35 -20.99
C GLN A 614 36.82 9.60 -21.85
N GLU A 615 35.78 10.20 -22.45
CA GLU A 615 35.88 11.45 -23.19
C GLU A 615 36.40 12.60 -22.32
N LYS A 616 36.03 12.65 -21.03
CA LYS A 616 36.53 13.67 -20.08
C LYS A 616 38.02 13.57 -19.80
N PHE A 617 38.64 12.39 -19.95
CA PHE A 617 40.07 12.22 -19.76
C PHE A 617 40.90 12.64 -20.97
N ARG A 618 40.29 12.81 -22.15
CA ARG A 618 40.99 13.20 -23.40
C ARG A 618 42.32 12.46 -23.59
N LEU A 619 42.25 11.13 -23.59
CA LEU A 619 43.43 10.25 -23.75
C LEU A 619 44.07 10.36 -25.14
N ASP A 620 43.41 11.05 -26.08
CA ASP A 620 43.88 11.41 -27.41
C ASP A 620 44.97 12.48 -27.41
N LEU A 621 45.08 13.29 -26.35
CA LEU A 621 46.03 14.40 -26.25
C LEU A 621 47.35 13.96 -25.60
N ASP A 622 48.43 14.72 -25.80
CA ASP A 622 49.65 14.59 -24.98
C ASP A 622 49.56 15.46 -23.71
N ASP A 623 50.54 15.36 -22.83
CA ASP A 623 50.52 16.06 -21.53
C ASP A 623 50.50 17.58 -21.68
N GLU A 624 51.15 18.14 -22.71
CA GLU A 624 51.19 19.58 -23.00
C GLU A 624 49.88 20.08 -23.62
N ALA A 625 49.33 19.38 -24.62
CA ALA A 625 48.04 19.75 -25.20
C ALA A 625 46.89 19.57 -24.19
N ALA A 626 46.99 18.59 -23.28
CA ALA A 626 46.03 18.41 -22.19
C ALA A 626 46.03 19.60 -21.22
N ILE A 627 47.20 20.20 -20.93
CA ILE A 627 47.30 21.42 -20.11
C ILE A 627 46.60 22.58 -20.80
N HIS A 628 46.89 22.81 -22.09
CA HIS A 628 46.25 23.88 -22.87
C HIS A 628 44.72 23.70 -22.92
N PHE A 629 44.26 22.48 -23.24
CA PHE A 629 42.84 22.15 -23.24
C PHE A 629 42.17 22.45 -21.89
N PHE A 630 42.80 22.05 -20.78
CA PHE A 630 42.20 22.26 -19.46
C PHE A 630 42.22 23.73 -19.05
N GLN A 631 43.25 24.50 -19.44
CA GLN A 631 43.28 25.95 -19.22
C GLN A 631 42.18 26.67 -19.99
N ASP A 632 41.96 26.29 -21.26
CA ASP A 632 40.89 26.84 -22.08
C ASP A 632 39.52 26.51 -21.48
N LEU A 633 39.32 25.27 -21.01
CA LEU A 633 38.11 24.84 -20.31
C LEU A 633 37.82 25.69 -19.06
N ILE A 634 38.85 26.00 -18.26
CA ILE A 634 38.71 26.87 -17.09
C ILE A 634 38.31 28.29 -17.52
N ASN A 635 38.96 28.83 -18.56
CA ASN A 635 38.69 30.17 -19.05
C ASN A 635 37.27 30.28 -19.65
N GLU A 636 36.80 29.26 -20.38
CA GLU A 636 35.43 29.15 -20.87
C GLU A 636 34.42 29.06 -19.72
N SER A 637 34.73 28.29 -18.68
CA SER A 637 33.86 28.16 -17.51
C SER A 637 33.72 29.50 -16.78
N VAL A 638 34.81 30.26 -16.66
CA VAL A 638 34.79 31.60 -16.05
C VAL A 638 34.14 32.63 -16.96
N SER A 639 34.42 32.61 -18.26
CA SER A 639 33.81 33.51 -19.24
C SER A 639 32.34 33.21 -19.48
N ALA A 640 31.83 32.02 -19.18
CA ALA A 640 30.39 31.72 -19.18
C ALA A 640 29.65 32.33 -17.97
N LEU A 641 30.35 32.56 -16.85
CA LEU A 641 29.78 33.17 -15.64
C LEU A 641 29.57 34.68 -15.78
N PHE A 642 30.41 35.38 -16.55
CA PHE A 642 30.39 36.84 -16.65
C PHE A 642 29.29 37.46 -17.56
N PRO A 643 28.89 36.87 -18.70
CA PRO A 643 27.82 37.36 -19.58
C PRO A 643 26.43 37.33 -18.94
N GLN A 644 26.19 36.45 -17.95
CA GLN A 644 24.93 36.42 -17.20
C GLN A 644 24.69 37.72 -16.40
N MET A 645 25.76 38.39 -15.94
CA MET A 645 25.64 39.72 -15.33
C MET A 645 25.29 40.79 -16.37
N VAL A 646 25.85 40.72 -17.58
CA VAL A 646 25.56 41.69 -18.65
C VAL A 646 24.11 41.56 -19.11
N GLU A 647 23.55 40.35 -19.22
CA GLU A 647 22.13 40.15 -19.52
C GLU A 647 21.19 40.62 -18.39
N THR A 648 21.60 40.50 -17.13
CA THR A 648 20.81 40.94 -15.97
C THR A 648 20.81 42.47 -15.86
N ILE A 649 21.96 43.11 -16.14
CA ILE A 649 22.10 44.57 -16.25
C ILE A 649 21.34 45.10 -17.48
N HIS A 650 21.36 44.37 -18.60
CA HIS A 650 20.63 44.76 -19.81
C HIS A 650 19.10 44.64 -19.64
N ARG A 651 18.63 43.67 -18.83
CA ARG A 651 17.22 43.55 -18.38
C ARG A 651 16.83 44.66 -17.41
N TRP A 652 17.69 45.02 -16.46
CA TRP A 652 17.47 46.16 -15.55
C TRP A 652 17.42 47.49 -16.29
N ALA A 653 18.28 47.69 -17.29
CA ALA A 653 18.29 48.88 -18.13
C ALA A 653 17.04 48.98 -19.04
N GLN A 654 16.41 47.86 -19.39
CA GLN A 654 15.12 47.83 -20.10
C GLN A 654 13.91 48.02 -19.17
N TYR A 655 14.05 47.80 -17.87
CA TYR A 655 12.98 48.03 -16.88
C TYR A 655 12.88 49.51 -16.44
N TRP A 656 13.92 50.31 -16.71
CA TRP A 656 14.00 51.75 -16.40
C TRP A 656 13.89 52.65 -17.65
N ARG A 657 13.52 52.08 -18.81
CA ARG A 657 12.98 52.80 -19.97
C ARG A 657 11.50 52.49 -20.08
#